data_AF-A0A848LGJ8-F1
#
_entry.id   AF-A0A848LGJ8-F1
#
_cell.length_a   1.000
_cell.length_b   1.000
_cell.length_c   1.000
_cell.angle_alpha   90.00
_cell.angle_beta   90.00
_cell.angle_gamma   90.00
#
_symmetry.space_group_name_H-M   'P 1'
#
loop_
_entity.id
_entity.type
_entity.pdbx_description
1 polymer ?
#
loop_
_entity_poly.entity_id
_entity_poly.type
_entity_poly.pdbx_seq_one_letter_code
_entity_poly.pdbx_strand_id
1 'polypeptide(L)'
;MGSLAVCWFAGTGCSDAPDDVPASQEESGLSRSGLTVGTAELVHDVRPPWVNPPDIGSEPGGFFQAGNRFFFTASDLLHGRELWVSDGTQAGTRLVRDINLGAYASDPAQFTVMDGILYFTAHDGRSRRLWRSDGTPEGTRLVSEGGPVTEPETPHVVFNGALYFSGGESLEVGLWKTDGTAAGTVLVKDLAPSGYSNVWGLRNVNGTLYFLGYEEAHGTELWKSDGTEAGTVMVVDLTPGAESSSIDSQSVVELEGTLFFTMWTQSTEAQLWKTDGTAAGTVKVKSGIPGGPNFHPYGFQRLGGTLYFSAEDGASGRELWKTDGTEAGTVRVKDISPGSASSFPGGFVELDGALYFIADDHTTGQQLWKTDGTEAGTVRVTDFQEPRRLVADALVRLGSRVYFAVDGEWWLSPRELWSVGGTGSAPVQSFAWPHLNGSLSLYSSLVLGDTLYFTANDAIHGLELWKTDGTLPGTALVADLNAPGSGSAPEFMEDVGGTVFFSASTANGIELWKTDGTGAGTVRVKGGFSYYLNTARKVGSQLFFSPGNDRQLWKSDGTEAGTVRVKHIDSGEYYSPNVSNLTDVDGTLFFTATEDTSGTELWKSDGTEAGTVRVKDIWPGSQGSEPQQLVAVGGTLYFRAQDALHGLELWKSDGTEAGTRLVADLRPGGASSWPFNLTVMNGTLYFTADTEEAGMPVPALWKLDAAGGPPTRITVSSPLAQYYAAQELTAVGHTLFFIFDDWVAPELWKYDSLTGEASRVTLTSFSELFWLTAVGDEACFLGRTAQHGRELWCSDGTEAGTRLVKDILPGSGDGMEFAPPLGLEEGLVFFRASDGVHGSEPWVSDGTAAGTRMVGDIAPGPGTSTPGLFTRSGNAVFFTADDGTHGVEPWRLSL
;
A
#
# COMPACT_ATOMS: atom_id res chain seq x y z
N MET A 1 -67.47 30.49 -4.60
CA MET A 1 -68.56 29.64 -4.05
C MET A 1 -67.84 28.58 -3.23
N GLY A 2 -68.02 28.45 -1.91
CA GLY A 2 -69.28 28.09 -1.24
C GLY A 2 -69.35 26.54 -1.22
N SER A 3 -69.32 25.83 -0.09
CA SER A 3 -69.55 26.24 1.31
C SER A 3 -68.87 25.35 2.38
N LEU A 4 -68.88 25.86 3.61
CA LEU A 4 -68.97 25.19 4.94
C LEU A 4 -69.40 23.71 4.96
N ALA A 5 -69.14 22.87 5.98
CA ALA A 5 -68.27 22.82 7.19
C ALA A 5 -68.52 21.39 7.82
N VAL A 6 -68.03 20.88 8.96
CA VAL A 6 -67.68 21.36 10.33
C VAL A 6 -66.81 20.26 10.99
N CYS A 7 -65.89 20.60 11.92
CA CYS A 7 -65.22 19.60 12.78
C CYS A 7 -65.97 19.38 14.11
N TRP A 8 -65.99 18.15 14.63
CA TRP A 8 -66.32 17.84 16.04
C TRP A 8 -65.38 16.76 16.60
N PHE A 9 -64.99 16.92 17.86
CA PHE A 9 -64.19 15.95 18.61
C PHE A 9 -65.04 14.82 19.18
N ALA A 10 -64.55 13.57 19.13
CA ALA A 10 -64.35 12.69 20.30
C ALA A 10 -63.88 11.28 19.91
N GLY A 11 -62.93 10.71 20.65
CA GLY A 11 -62.78 9.25 20.80
C GLY A 11 -61.65 8.55 20.04
N THR A 12 -60.56 8.26 20.76
CA THR A 12 -59.77 7.00 20.73
C THR A 12 -59.32 6.38 19.39
N GLY A 13 -57.98 6.28 19.23
CA GLY A 13 -57.32 5.07 18.71
C GLY A 13 -56.92 5.10 17.23
N CYS A 14 -55.63 5.24 16.96
CA CYS A 14 -55.05 5.07 15.62
C CYS A 14 -54.64 3.62 15.38
N SER A 15 -54.93 3.09 14.19
CA SER A 15 -54.17 1.98 13.58
C SER A 15 -54.51 1.89 12.09
N ASP A 16 -53.72 2.53 11.24
CA ASP A 16 -53.80 2.39 9.78
C ASP A 16 -52.41 2.38 9.16
N ALA A 17 -52.22 1.45 8.23
CA ALA A 17 -51.11 1.38 7.28
C ALA A 17 -51.51 0.39 6.16
N PRO A 18 -51.01 0.55 4.93
CA PRO A 18 -50.68 1.80 4.23
C PRO A 18 -51.50 1.96 2.93
N ASP A 19 -51.60 3.18 2.39
CA ASP A 19 -52.17 3.46 1.06
C ASP A 19 -51.08 3.96 0.09
N ASP A 20 -51.20 3.58 -1.18
CA ASP A 20 -50.23 3.85 -2.25
C ASP A 20 -49.98 5.33 -2.56
N VAL A 21 -48.73 5.67 -2.90
CA VAL A 21 -48.36 6.89 -3.64
C VAL A 21 -47.38 6.50 -4.76
N PRO A 22 -47.60 6.92 -6.03
CA PRO A 22 -46.98 6.28 -7.19
C PRO A 22 -45.59 6.85 -7.56
N ALA A 23 -44.86 6.09 -8.38
CA ALA A 23 -43.56 6.45 -8.90
C ALA A 23 -43.59 7.68 -9.83
N SER A 24 -42.88 8.76 -9.45
CA SER A 24 -42.12 9.63 -10.36
C SER A 24 -41.41 10.77 -9.61
N GLN A 25 -40.13 10.58 -9.25
CA GLN A 25 -39.10 11.62 -9.35
C GLN A 25 -37.77 10.96 -9.70
N GLU A 26 -37.00 11.61 -10.55
CA GLU A 26 -35.67 11.13 -10.99
C GLU A 26 -34.63 11.34 -9.89
N GLU A 27 -33.55 10.57 -9.97
CA GLU A 27 -32.43 10.66 -9.05
C GLU A 27 -31.72 12.02 -9.18
N SER A 28 -31.75 12.82 -8.12
CA SER A 28 -30.63 13.71 -7.80
C SER A 28 -29.82 13.09 -6.66
N GLY A 29 -29.32 11.88 -6.92
CA GLY A 29 -28.55 10.99 -6.04
C GLY A 29 -27.15 11.51 -5.70
N LEU A 30 -27.09 12.80 -5.37
CA LEU A 30 -25.99 13.39 -4.66
C LEU A 30 -26.01 12.83 -3.21
N SER A 31 -25.09 11.97 -2.76
CA SER A 31 -25.03 11.39 -1.40
C SER A 31 -23.75 11.52 -0.48
N ARG A 32 -22.91 12.58 -0.64
CA ARG A 32 -21.81 13.25 0.13
C ARG A 32 -21.34 14.70 -0.35
N SER A 33 -20.60 15.15 -1.40
CA SER A 33 -19.76 14.79 -2.60
C SER A 33 -20.14 15.11 -4.11
N GLY A 34 -19.93 14.21 -5.12
CA GLY A 34 -20.32 14.40 -6.54
C GLY A 34 -19.67 13.46 -7.60
N LEU A 35 -20.00 12.15 -7.64
CA LEU A 35 -19.35 11.13 -8.50
C LEU A 35 -20.21 9.88 -8.79
N THR A 36 -19.66 8.82 -9.42
CA THR A 36 -20.30 7.51 -9.73
C THR A 36 -19.30 6.53 -10.39
N VAL A 37 -19.64 5.24 -10.40
CA VAL A 37 -18.81 4.03 -10.38
C VAL A 37 -19.16 3.05 -11.52
N GLY A 38 -18.20 2.25 -12.00
CA GLY A 38 -18.24 1.49 -13.27
C GLY A 38 -18.91 0.12 -13.26
N THR A 39 -18.44 -0.85 -14.06
CA THR A 39 -18.75 -2.30 -13.89
C THR A 39 -17.49 -3.11 -14.21
N ALA A 40 -17.54 -4.22 -14.97
CA ALA A 40 -16.87 -5.43 -14.50
C ALA A 40 -16.50 -6.56 -15.46
N GLU A 41 -15.26 -7.05 -15.55
CA GLU A 41 -14.85 -7.81 -16.74
C GLU A 41 -13.51 -8.69 -16.55
N LEU A 42 -13.23 -9.76 -17.33
CA LEU A 42 -12.06 -10.74 -17.38
C LEU A 42 -10.72 -10.40 -18.14
N VAL A 43 -9.49 -10.56 -17.55
CA VAL A 43 -8.17 -9.95 -17.99
C VAL A 43 -7.69 -10.18 -19.41
N HIS A 44 -7.40 -11.42 -19.68
CA HIS A 44 -6.62 -11.95 -20.78
C HIS A 44 -6.44 -13.37 -20.28
N ASP A 45 -6.58 -14.34 -21.16
CA ASP A 45 -5.94 -15.59 -20.84
C ASP A 45 -4.46 -15.43 -21.22
N VAL A 46 -3.65 -15.13 -20.22
CA VAL A 46 -2.20 -14.89 -20.28
C VAL A 46 -1.47 -16.17 -20.69
N ARG A 47 -2.14 -17.30 -20.53
CA ARG A 47 -1.61 -18.60 -20.90
C ARG A 47 -1.84 -18.76 -22.40
N PRO A 48 -0.90 -19.36 -23.13
CA PRO A 48 -1.09 -19.62 -24.55
C PRO A 48 -2.41 -20.38 -24.79
N PRO A 49 -3.25 -20.01 -25.79
CA PRO A 49 -4.62 -20.50 -25.96
C PRO A 49 -4.75 -21.97 -26.46
N TRP A 50 -3.75 -22.78 -26.12
CA TRP A 50 -3.64 -24.22 -26.33
C TRP A 50 -3.20 -24.98 -25.05
N VAL A 51 -3.05 -24.28 -23.91
CA VAL A 51 -2.88 -24.90 -22.58
C VAL A 51 -4.18 -25.60 -22.15
N ASN A 52 -4.05 -26.68 -21.37
CA ASN A 52 -5.18 -27.44 -20.83
C ASN A 52 -4.70 -28.25 -19.60
N PRO A 53 -5.46 -28.36 -18.49
CA PRO A 53 -6.81 -27.80 -18.26
C PRO A 53 -6.84 -26.26 -18.18
N PRO A 54 -8.02 -25.62 -18.29
CA PRO A 54 -8.17 -24.16 -18.23
C PRO A 54 -8.18 -23.59 -16.79
N ASP A 55 -8.00 -24.44 -15.77
CA ASP A 55 -8.23 -24.10 -14.36
C ASP A 55 -6.95 -23.61 -13.62
N ILE A 56 -5.82 -23.43 -14.32
CA ILE A 56 -4.53 -23.03 -13.73
C ILE A 56 -4.20 -21.61 -14.20
N GLY A 57 -4.65 -20.58 -13.48
CA GLY A 57 -4.45 -19.17 -13.87
C GLY A 57 -2.96 -18.76 -13.92
N SER A 58 -2.70 -17.55 -14.39
CA SER A 58 -1.34 -17.04 -14.61
C SER A 58 -0.56 -16.72 -13.33
N GLU A 59 -1.22 -16.60 -12.18
CA GLU A 59 -0.67 -16.13 -10.89
C GLU A 59 -0.23 -14.65 -10.90
N PRO A 60 -1.13 -13.71 -11.23
CA PRO A 60 -0.89 -12.27 -11.14
C PRO A 60 -0.57 -11.83 -9.71
N GLY A 61 0.52 -11.08 -9.51
CA GLY A 61 0.87 -10.57 -8.17
C GLY A 61 1.80 -9.37 -8.21
N GLY A 62 1.61 -8.43 -7.27
CA GLY A 62 2.20 -7.08 -7.27
C GLY A 62 1.66 -6.25 -8.43
N PHE A 63 0.99 -5.12 -8.16
CA PHE A 63 0.49 -4.16 -9.15
C PHE A 63 0.60 -2.76 -8.48
N PHE A 64 0.90 -1.69 -9.22
CA PHE A 64 1.38 -0.40 -8.70
C PHE A 64 1.23 0.76 -9.72
N GLN A 65 2.22 1.66 -9.97
CA GLN A 65 1.85 3.02 -10.40
C GLN A 65 2.83 4.01 -11.13
N ALA A 66 3.04 3.99 -12.43
CA ALA A 66 3.84 5.03 -13.17
C ALA A 66 2.96 5.74 -14.24
N GLY A 67 3.21 6.88 -14.94
CA GLY A 67 2.97 7.41 -16.36
C GLY A 67 1.60 7.54 -17.11
N ASN A 68 1.25 7.14 -18.36
CA ASN A 68 1.69 6.47 -19.65
C ASN A 68 1.60 4.93 -20.13
N ARG A 69 2.02 3.84 -19.45
CA ARG A 69 2.51 2.48 -19.85
C ARG A 69 2.62 1.20 -18.86
N PHE A 70 1.87 0.97 -17.75
CA PHE A 70 1.75 -0.17 -16.75
C PHE A 70 2.94 -1.02 -16.15
N PHE A 71 2.78 -1.80 -15.03
CA PHE A 71 3.44 -3.10 -14.62
C PHE A 71 2.62 -4.14 -13.70
N PHE A 72 2.73 -5.50 -13.77
CA PHE A 72 2.25 -6.58 -12.79
C PHE A 72 2.97 -7.99 -12.91
N THR A 73 2.99 -9.02 -12.01
CA THR A 73 3.82 -10.30 -12.25
C THR A 73 3.11 -11.68 -12.36
N ALA A 74 3.48 -12.57 -13.33
CA ALA A 74 2.84 -13.89 -13.61
C ALA A 74 3.59 -14.82 -14.60
N SER A 75 3.00 -15.99 -14.86
CA SER A 75 3.48 -17.07 -15.74
C SER A 75 2.63 -17.30 -16.99
N ASP A 76 3.29 -17.51 -18.14
CA ASP A 76 2.69 -18.04 -19.37
C ASP A 76 2.97 -19.54 -19.58
N LEU A 77 3.62 -20.19 -18.60
CA LEU A 77 4.09 -21.59 -18.59
C LEU A 77 5.13 -21.97 -19.67
N LEU A 78 5.35 -21.14 -20.69
CA LEU A 78 6.41 -21.34 -21.69
C LEU A 78 7.74 -20.79 -21.22
N HIS A 79 7.71 -19.74 -20.40
CA HIS A 79 8.91 -19.06 -19.96
C HIS A 79 9.08 -19.08 -18.40
N GLY A 80 8.12 -19.56 -17.58
CA GLY A 80 8.16 -19.59 -16.08
C GLY A 80 7.32 -18.50 -15.39
N ARG A 81 7.68 -17.97 -14.19
CA ARG A 81 7.09 -16.70 -13.65
C ARG A 81 7.90 -15.52 -14.14
N GLU A 82 7.54 -15.03 -15.34
CA GLU A 82 8.44 -14.22 -16.27
C GLU A 82 7.73 -12.77 -16.22
N LEU A 83 8.12 -11.72 -16.97
CA LEU A 83 7.87 -10.30 -17.16
C LEU A 83 7.02 -9.55 -18.36
N TRP A 84 5.70 -9.03 -18.36
CA TRP A 84 4.67 -8.58 -19.46
C TRP A 84 4.01 -7.19 -19.11
N VAL A 85 3.98 -6.11 -19.94
CA VAL A 85 3.43 -4.70 -19.76
C VAL A 85 2.03 -4.40 -20.48
N SER A 86 1.01 -3.58 -20.01
CA SER A 86 -0.49 -3.73 -20.24
C SER A 86 -1.56 -2.55 -20.04
N ASP A 87 -2.55 -2.23 -20.95
CA ASP A 87 -3.22 -0.88 -21.26
C ASP A 87 -4.71 -0.59 -21.07
N GLY A 88 -5.41 -1.15 -20.13
CA GLY A 88 -6.81 -1.46 -20.44
C GLY A 88 -6.96 -2.35 -21.70
N THR A 89 -6.57 -1.97 -22.93
CA THR A 89 -7.17 -2.45 -24.21
C THR A 89 -6.91 -3.92 -24.66
N GLN A 90 -6.45 -4.23 -25.89
CA GLN A 90 -5.77 -5.50 -26.19
C GLN A 90 -4.58 -5.35 -27.20
N ALA A 91 -3.99 -4.16 -27.35
CA ALA A 91 -2.65 -4.00 -27.90
C ALA A 91 -1.50 -4.38 -26.94
N GLY A 92 -0.80 -3.52 -26.24
CA GLY A 92 0.59 -3.81 -25.81
C GLY A 92 1.09 -5.12 -25.15
N THR A 93 0.49 -5.85 -24.17
CA THR A 93 0.84 -7.18 -23.50
C THR A 93 1.09 -8.31 -24.50
N ARG A 94 2.03 -8.15 -25.40
CA ARG A 94 2.54 -9.20 -26.27
C ARG A 94 3.71 -10.05 -25.69
N LEU A 95 3.86 -10.22 -24.35
CA LEU A 95 4.95 -10.82 -23.52
C LEU A 95 6.18 -9.80 -23.32
N VAL A 96 6.84 -9.46 -22.13
CA VAL A 96 8.05 -8.52 -21.94
C VAL A 96 9.53 -9.06 -21.77
N ARG A 97 9.90 -10.31 -21.48
CA ARG A 97 11.09 -11.02 -22.10
C ARG A 97 11.91 -11.84 -21.10
N ASP A 98 12.35 -12.93 -21.71
CA ASP A 98 13.14 -14.05 -21.29
C ASP A 98 14.63 -13.72 -20.98
N ILE A 99 14.93 -13.26 -19.75
CA ILE A 99 16.28 -13.22 -19.17
C ILE A 99 16.82 -14.64 -18.96
N ASN A 100 16.09 -15.49 -18.22
CA ASN A 100 16.46 -16.85 -17.82
C ASN A 100 16.07 -17.89 -18.89
N LEU A 101 16.53 -17.61 -20.10
CA LEU A 101 16.31 -18.33 -21.38
C LEU A 101 15.54 -19.66 -21.29
N GLY A 102 14.23 -19.58 -21.55
CA GLY A 102 13.30 -20.70 -21.59
C GLY A 102 12.36 -20.71 -20.39
N ALA A 103 11.85 -21.89 -20.00
CA ALA A 103 10.80 -22.05 -18.99
C ALA A 103 11.24 -21.84 -17.52
N TYR A 104 12.25 -21.01 -17.26
CA TYR A 104 12.83 -20.83 -15.93
C TYR A 104 12.46 -19.49 -15.32
N ALA A 105 12.00 -19.52 -14.06
CA ALA A 105 11.80 -18.32 -13.26
C ALA A 105 13.05 -17.42 -13.24
N SER A 106 12.94 -16.18 -13.73
CA SER A 106 13.80 -15.11 -13.20
C SER A 106 13.22 -14.45 -11.94
N ASP A 107 11.99 -14.80 -11.55
CA ASP A 107 11.34 -14.42 -10.29
C ASP A 107 11.34 -12.92 -10.03
N PRO A 108 10.44 -12.18 -10.68
CA PRO A 108 10.32 -10.76 -10.48
C PRO A 108 9.98 -10.51 -9.01
N ALA A 109 10.89 -9.85 -8.34
CA ALA A 109 10.67 -9.28 -7.03
C ALA A 109 10.96 -7.78 -7.07
N GLN A 110 10.55 -7.17 -5.98
CA GLN A 110 10.77 -5.83 -5.49
C GLN A 110 11.34 -4.81 -6.49
N PHE A 111 10.51 -3.80 -6.76
CA PHE A 111 10.50 -3.05 -8.01
C PHE A 111 10.30 -1.57 -7.77
N THR A 112 10.81 -0.62 -8.59
CA THR A 112 10.43 0.85 -8.59
C THR A 112 11.18 1.86 -9.50
N VAL A 113 11.10 3.22 -9.33
CA VAL A 113 11.20 4.41 -10.24
C VAL A 113 11.97 5.68 -9.75
N MET A 114 12.69 6.42 -10.61
CA MET A 114 13.06 7.82 -10.39
C MET A 114 13.30 8.58 -11.69
N ASP A 115 12.84 9.85 -11.90
CA ASP A 115 12.97 10.86 -13.09
C ASP A 115 12.10 10.48 -15.97
N GLY A 116 11.36 9.46 -16.51
CA GLY A 116 12.01 8.37 -17.26
C GLY A 116 11.83 6.86 -16.87
N ILE A 117 12.30 6.41 -15.71
CA ILE A 117 13.18 5.27 -15.30
C ILE A 117 12.76 4.56 -13.99
N LEU A 118 12.28 3.32 -14.07
CA LEU A 118 12.10 2.28 -13.05
C LEU A 118 13.05 1.16 -13.36
N TYR A 119 13.51 0.46 -12.33
CA TYR A 119 14.55 -0.55 -12.31
C TYR A 119 14.02 -1.69 -11.27
N PHE A 120 14.36 -3.03 -11.21
CA PHE A 120 13.85 -4.12 -10.22
C PHE A 120 14.58 -5.52 -9.99
N THR A 121 13.98 -6.70 -9.60
CA THR A 121 14.63 -8.06 -9.23
C THR A 121 14.60 -9.35 -10.10
N ALA A 122 15.76 -9.88 -10.55
CA ALA A 122 15.91 -10.93 -11.61
C ALA A 122 16.60 -12.28 -11.27
N HIS A 123 16.71 -13.13 -12.29
CA HIS A 123 17.75 -14.14 -12.50
C HIS A 123 18.04 -14.20 -14.04
N ASP A 124 19.22 -14.53 -14.56
CA ASP A 124 19.51 -14.60 -16.04
C ASP A 124 20.01 -15.97 -16.51
N GLY A 125 19.69 -17.01 -15.73
CA GLY A 125 20.24 -18.36 -15.87
C GLY A 125 21.68 -18.54 -15.39
N ARG A 126 22.53 -17.50 -15.35
CA ARG A 126 23.76 -17.56 -14.54
C ARG A 126 23.40 -17.37 -13.07
N SER A 127 22.42 -16.49 -12.79
CA SER A 127 22.58 -15.58 -11.67
C SER A 127 21.27 -14.82 -11.22
N ARG A 128 20.96 -14.42 -9.92
CA ARG A 128 20.10 -13.28 -9.30
C ARG A 128 20.53 -11.79 -8.70
N ARG A 129 21.51 -10.78 -8.82
CA ARG A 129 22.77 -10.03 -9.44
C ARG A 129 22.82 -9.12 -10.67
N LEU A 130 21.76 -8.37 -10.69
CA LEU A 130 20.12 -6.59 -12.19
C LEU A 130 20.23 -6.18 -13.78
N TRP A 131 19.38 -6.63 -14.73
CA TRP A 131 19.44 -6.30 -16.21
C TRP A 131 18.46 -5.12 -16.54
N ARG A 132 18.28 -4.41 -17.68
CA ARG A 132 17.37 -3.20 -17.82
C ARG A 132 16.50 -2.82 -19.05
N SER A 133 15.23 -2.40 -18.83
CA SER A 133 14.22 -2.26 -19.89
C SER A 133 13.23 -1.08 -19.80
N ASP A 134 12.54 -0.93 -20.94
CA ASP A 134 11.27 -0.24 -21.14
C ASP A 134 10.12 -1.11 -21.71
N GLY A 135 10.36 -2.42 -21.88
CA GLY A 135 9.73 -3.32 -22.95
C GLY A 135 10.53 -3.50 -25.82
N THR A 136 11.07 -2.55 -26.67
CA THR A 136 12.26 -2.79 -27.51
C THR A 136 13.27 -3.59 -26.67
N PRO A 137 13.42 -4.92 -26.81
CA PRO A 137 14.27 -5.78 -25.99
C PRO A 137 15.75 -5.45 -26.20
N GLU A 138 16.03 -4.41 -26.97
CA GLU A 138 17.15 -3.48 -26.88
C GLU A 138 17.41 -3.05 -25.42
N GLY A 139 16.35 -2.95 -24.61
CA GLY A 139 16.34 -3.30 -23.21
C GLY A 139 16.18 -4.82 -23.08
N THR A 140 17.30 -5.54 -23.12
CA THR A 140 17.50 -6.88 -22.56
C THR A 140 19.00 -7.02 -22.43
N ARG A 141 19.52 -6.32 -21.43
CA ARG A 141 20.94 -6.11 -21.20
C ARG A 141 21.12 -5.65 -19.76
N LEU A 142 22.15 -6.13 -19.10
CA LEU A 142 22.85 -5.49 -17.99
C LEU A 142 23.31 -4.08 -18.41
N VAL A 143 24.61 -3.80 -18.42
CA VAL A 143 25.01 -2.43 -18.12
C VAL A 143 26.41 -1.99 -18.57
N SER A 144 27.28 -2.85 -19.10
CA SER A 144 28.57 -3.09 -18.43
C SER A 144 28.39 -4.22 -17.44
N GLU A 145 29.47 -4.93 -17.17
CA GLU A 145 29.39 -6.33 -16.76
C GLU A 145 30.49 -6.73 -15.74
N GLY A 146 31.31 -5.78 -15.26
CA GLY A 146 32.40 -5.94 -14.27
C GLY A 146 32.26 -5.14 -12.97
N GLY A 147 31.06 -5.08 -12.42
CA GLY A 147 30.76 -4.90 -11.01
C GLY A 147 29.85 -6.06 -10.57
N PRO A 148 28.66 -5.89 -9.94
CA PRO A 148 28.51 -6.56 -8.65
C PRO A 148 27.13 -7.26 -8.20
N VAL A 149 27.16 -8.32 -7.32
CA VAL A 149 26.14 -9.26 -6.65
C VAL A 149 24.86 -8.72 -5.96
N THR A 150 23.69 -9.43 -5.89
CA THR A 150 22.42 -8.97 -5.24
C THR A 150 21.45 -10.05 -4.71
N GLU A 151 20.67 -9.73 -3.67
CA GLU A 151 19.58 -10.58 -3.13
C GLU A 151 18.16 -10.10 -3.52
N PRO A 152 17.06 -10.85 -3.25
CA PRO A 152 15.69 -10.52 -3.71
C PRO A 152 14.70 -10.01 -2.65
N GLU A 153 15.01 -10.16 -1.38
CA GLU A 153 14.16 -9.71 -0.25
C GLU A 153 14.25 -8.20 -0.03
N THR A 154 15.05 -7.54 -0.87
CA THR A 154 15.66 -6.25 -0.61
C THR A 154 14.81 -5.13 -1.19
N PRO A 155 14.19 -4.29 -0.35
CA PRO A 155 13.43 -3.13 -0.76
C PRO A 155 14.32 -1.89 -0.62
N HIS A 156 13.88 -0.65 -0.90
CA HIS A 156 14.84 0.27 -1.54
C HIS A 156 14.42 1.82 -1.67
N VAL A 157 15.27 2.89 -1.98
CA VAL A 157 15.05 4.42 -1.87
C VAL A 157 15.81 5.48 -2.77
N VAL A 158 15.33 6.71 -3.21
CA VAL A 158 16.12 7.84 -3.89
C VAL A 158 16.14 9.32 -3.27
N PHE A 159 16.05 10.47 -4.01
CA PHE A 159 16.32 11.97 -3.83
C PHE A 159 17.58 12.69 -4.40
N ASN A 160 17.43 13.78 -5.18
CA ASN A 160 18.40 14.91 -5.31
C ASN A 160 19.75 14.85 -6.13
N GLY A 161 19.82 14.27 -7.33
CA GLY A 161 20.91 14.20 -8.35
C GLY A 161 20.98 12.95 -9.31
N ALA A 162 20.69 11.74 -8.81
CA ALA A 162 20.92 10.38 -9.34
C ALA A 162 19.84 9.26 -9.58
N LEU A 163 20.19 7.96 -9.43
CA LEU A 163 19.43 6.87 -8.76
C LEU A 163 20.25 6.45 -7.52
N TYR A 164 19.94 5.35 -6.84
CA TYR A 164 20.45 4.83 -5.58
C TYR A 164 20.45 3.26 -5.60
N PHE A 165 21.42 2.52 -5.01
CA PHE A 165 21.50 1.02 -4.99
C PHE A 165 22.32 0.45 -3.80
N SER A 166 22.57 -0.90 -3.73
CA SER A 166 23.90 -1.58 -3.56
C SER A 166 23.90 -3.14 -3.41
N GLY A 167 24.96 -3.97 -3.39
CA GLY A 167 24.85 -5.48 -3.37
C GLY A 167 26.08 -6.30 -2.93
N GLY A 168 26.11 -7.66 -2.93
CA GLY A 168 27.17 -8.45 -2.26
C GLY A 168 27.74 -9.79 -2.76
N GLU A 169 29.04 -9.87 -3.14
CA GLU A 169 29.76 -11.15 -3.36
C GLU A 169 30.01 -11.93 -2.03
N SER A 170 28.95 -12.55 -1.50
CA SER A 170 28.88 -13.45 -0.34
C SER A 170 28.72 -12.92 1.09
N LEU A 171 29.70 -12.27 1.76
CA LEU A 171 29.72 -12.23 3.24
C LEU A 171 30.01 -10.92 4.03
N GLU A 172 30.20 -9.73 3.44
CA GLU A 172 30.60 -8.47 4.13
C GLU A 172 29.94 -7.04 3.78
N VAL A 173 28.83 -6.75 2.99
CA VAL A 173 28.66 -5.51 2.09
C VAL A 173 28.04 -4.17 2.60
N GLY A 174 27.44 -3.23 1.72
CA GLY A 174 27.48 -1.70 1.39
C GLY A 174 26.41 -0.82 0.63
N LEU A 175 26.86 0.19 -0.13
CA LEU A 175 26.18 1.33 -0.81
C LEU A 175 27.01 1.92 -2.04
N TRP A 176 27.31 1.23 -3.18
CA TRP A 176 27.93 1.67 -4.52
C TRP A 176 27.50 3.04 -5.24
N LYS A 177 27.48 3.28 -6.59
CA LYS A 177 27.00 4.58 -7.23
C LYS A 177 26.10 4.36 -8.45
N THR A 178 25.29 5.36 -8.88
CA THR A 178 24.60 5.26 -10.18
C THR A 178 24.22 6.58 -10.89
N ASP A 179 24.56 6.76 -12.17
CA ASP A 179 23.96 7.69 -13.17
C ASP A 179 22.91 7.11 -14.13
N GLY A 180 23.11 6.81 -15.43
CA GLY A 180 24.16 7.05 -16.46
C GLY A 180 25.35 6.16 -16.72
N THR A 181 26.48 6.76 -17.03
CA THR A 181 27.66 6.03 -17.50
C THR A 181 28.06 4.90 -16.54
N ALA A 182 28.65 3.80 -17.02
CA ALA A 182 29.24 2.80 -16.12
C ALA A 182 30.24 3.41 -15.11
N ALA A 183 30.67 4.65 -15.34
CA ALA A 183 31.54 5.43 -14.47
C ALA A 183 30.85 6.07 -13.25
N GLY A 184 29.56 6.42 -13.30
CA GLY A 184 28.86 6.86 -12.10
C GLY A 184 28.46 5.68 -11.23
N THR A 185 29.24 4.58 -11.20
CA THR A 185 29.05 3.30 -10.48
C THR A 185 30.36 2.93 -9.78
N VAL A 186 30.42 3.11 -8.44
CA VAL A 186 31.66 3.03 -7.64
C VAL A 186 31.36 2.78 -6.14
N LEU A 187 32.29 2.32 -5.28
CA LEU A 187 32.25 2.21 -3.78
C LEU A 187 32.48 3.56 -3.01
N VAL A 188 31.93 3.84 -1.81
CA VAL A 188 32.18 5.14 -1.07
C VAL A 188 32.77 4.97 0.31
N LYS A 189 32.60 3.82 0.93
CA LYS A 189 33.14 3.50 2.25
C LYS A 189 33.15 1.98 2.36
N ASP A 190 33.90 1.43 3.30
CA ASP A 190 33.91 0.00 3.66
C ASP A 190 33.78 -0.18 5.20
N LEU A 191 32.83 -0.98 5.72
CA LEU A 191 32.63 -1.16 7.19
C LEU A 191 33.64 -2.15 7.69
N ALA A 192 33.53 -3.33 7.11
CA ALA A 192 34.32 -4.46 7.36
C ALA A 192 35.02 -4.77 6.03
N PRO A 193 36.01 -3.95 5.60
CA PRO A 193 36.91 -4.22 4.46
C PRO A 193 37.81 -5.45 4.69
N SER A 194 37.40 -6.33 5.63
CA SER A 194 38.06 -7.51 6.14
C SER A 194 37.16 -8.35 7.08
N GLY A 195 35.81 -8.27 7.07
CA GLY A 195 34.93 -9.02 8.02
C GLY A 195 33.39 -8.99 7.75
N TYR A 196 32.58 -9.74 8.50
CA TYR A 196 31.20 -10.22 8.15
C TYR A 196 29.99 -9.24 7.95
N SER A 197 28.89 -9.68 7.26
CA SER A 197 27.56 -9.01 7.05
C SER A 197 26.24 -9.81 6.70
N ASN A 198 25.04 -9.16 6.78
CA ASN A 198 23.62 -9.68 6.90
C ASN A 198 22.48 -8.89 6.13
N VAL A 199 21.22 -8.73 6.67
CA VAL A 199 19.93 -8.35 5.96
C VAL A 199 18.82 -7.53 6.74
N TRP A 200 17.86 -6.85 6.01
CA TRP A 200 16.67 -5.92 6.30
C TRP A 200 16.86 -4.35 6.20
N GLY A 201 15.96 -3.34 6.43
CA GLY A 201 16.36 -1.84 6.51
C GLY A 201 15.54 -0.59 5.94
N LEU A 202 16.19 0.51 5.43
CA LEU A 202 15.85 1.78 4.60
C LEU A 202 14.44 2.43 4.59
N ARG A 203 14.25 3.61 3.93
CA ARG A 203 13.01 4.27 3.35
C ARG A 203 13.12 5.77 2.93
N ASN A 204 12.09 6.64 2.97
CA ASN A 204 12.14 8.11 2.65
C ASN A 204 11.17 8.90 3.56
N VAL A 205 11.36 10.20 3.93
CA VAL A 205 10.45 11.07 4.75
C VAL A 205 10.83 12.62 4.72
N ASN A 206 10.48 13.54 5.63
CA ASN A 206 10.90 14.96 5.72
C ASN A 206 12.36 15.20 6.15
N GLY A 207 13.29 14.45 5.58
CA GLY A 207 14.72 14.70 5.74
C GLY A 207 15.46 13.84 6.74
N THR A 208 16.40 12.95 6.41
CA THR A 208 17.47 13.36 5.51
C THR A 208 18.28 12.16 4.81
N LEU A 209 18.53 10.91 5.31
CA LEU A 209 19.03 9.63 4.66
C LEU A 209 19.45 8.41 5.61
N TYR A 210 18.99 7.13 5.63
CA TYR A 210 19.54 5.89 6.36
C TYR A 210 19.76 4.55 5.53
N PHE A 211 19.72 3.26 6.03
CA PHE A 211 20.16 1.86 5.53
C PHE A 211 20.54 0.69 6.55
N LEU A 212 20.60 -0.63 6.28
CA LEU A 212 20.94 -1.69 7.32
C LEU A 212 22.40 -2.23 7.32
N GLY A 213 22.88 -3.00 8.34
CA GLY A 213 24.27 -3.00 8.90
C GLY A 213 24.89 -4.17 9.68
N TYR A 214 26.23 -4.24 9.74
CA TYR A 214 27.10 -4.91 10.73
C TYR A 214 28.61 -4.80 10.41
N GLU A 215 29.41 -4.40 11.40
CA GLU A 215 30.83 -4.74 11.47
C GLU A 215 31.08 -5.57 12.74
N GLU A 216 32.13 -6.38 12.66
CA GLU A 216 32.61 -7.34 13.66
C GLU A 216 32.77 -6.77 15.08
N ALA A 217 32.83 -5.45 15.23
CA ALA A 217 33.07 -4.78 16.50
C ALA A 217 31.82 -4.56 17.37
N HIS A 218 30.62 -4.38 16.78
CA HIS A 218 29.41 -4.13 17.57
C HIS A 218 28.10 -4.69 17.00
N GLY A 219 28.11 -5.33 15.83
CA GLY A 219 26.97 -6.13 15.36
C GLY A 219 26.05 -5.42 14.37
N THR A 220 24.75 -5.75 14.37
CA THR A 220 23.74 -5.30 13.41
C THR A 220 23.08 -3.95 13.85
N GLU A 221 23.85 -2.84 13.75
CA GLU A 221 23.73 -1.62 14.60
C GLU A 221 24.07 -0.13 14.05
N LEU A 222 23.25 0.99 14.09
CA LEU A 222 23.07 2.43 13.46
C LEU A 222 24.12 3.56 13.12
N TRP A 223 23.90 4.29 12.02
CA TRP A 223 24.91 4.93 11.13
C TRP A 223 24.41 6.22 10.20
N LYS A 224 25.30 8.36 9.66
CA LYS A 224 24.98 9.85 9.51
C LYS A 224 24.75 10.37 8.05
N SER A 225 23.77 9.84 7.29
CA SER A 225 24.00 9.54 5.85
C SER A 225 23.97 10.63 4.79
N ASP A 226 24.96 10.51 3.89
CA ASP A 226 25.69 11.53 3.18
C ASP A 226 25.17 11.98 1.82
N GLY A 227 26.16 12.26 0.99
CA GLY A 227 26.16 12.42 -0.46
C GLY A 227 27.27 11.60 -1.10
N THR A 228 28.17 11.11 -0.22
CA THR A 228 29.37 10.32 -0.40
C THR A 228 29.84 10.05 1.08
N GLU A 229 31.12 9.93 1.44
CA GLU A 229 31.63 9.19 2.64
C GLU A 229 31.57 9.84 4.04
N ALA A 230 31.85 11.14 4.20
CA ALA A 230 32.47 11.63 5.44
C ALA A 230 31.59 11.59 6.70
N GLY A 231 30.29 11.88 6.62
CA GLY A 231 29.43 11.64 7.77
C GLY A 231 29.00 10.19 7.86
N THR A 232 29.64 9.21 7.21
CA THR A 232 29.28 7.80 7.40
C THR A 232 29.78 7.37 8.78
N VAL A 233 29.23 7.99 9.82
CA VAL A 233 29.71 7.89 11.18
C VAL A 233 28.59 7.87 12.20
N MET A 234 28.45 6.75 12.86
CA MET A 234 28.35 6.58 14.28
C MET A 234 27.28 7.45 14.96
N VAL A 235 26.15 6.77 15.13
CA VAL A 235 24.97 7.12 15.91
C VAL A 235 25.29 7.17 17.38
N VAL A 236 25.21 6.01 18.05
CA VAL A 236 25.42 5.77 19.47
C VAL A 236 25.15 4.32 19.84
N ASP A 237 25.90 3.79 20.79
CA ASP A 237 25.58 2.58 21.55
C ASP A 237 24.05 2.15 21.46
N LEU A 238 23.62 0.86 21.16
CA LEU A 238 22.34 0.09 21.53
C LEU A 238 22.18 -1.17 22.56
N THR A 239 22.85 -2.34 22.52
CA THR A 239 23.06 -3.46 23.54
C THR A 239 24.53 -3.98 23.61
N PRO A 240 25.40 -3.62 24.57
CA PRO A 240 26.80 -3.25 24.21
C PRO A 240 27.78 -4.31 23.70
N GLY A 241 28.42 -3.99 22.56
CA GLY A 241 29.42 -4.82 21.88
C GLY A 241 28.82 -5.65 20.75
N ALA A 242 29.59 -6.58 20.18
CA ALA A 242 29.30 -7.36 18.97
C ALA A 242 28.11 -8.36 19.04
N GLU A 243 27.12 -8.12 19.90
CA GLU A 243 25.83 -8.82 19.81
C GLU A 243 25.01 -8.28 18.66
N SER A 244 23.92 -8.95 18.33
CA SER A 244 23.12 -8.62 17.15
C SER A 244 21.64 -8.85 17.42
N SER A 245 20.88 -8.65 16.36
CA SER A 245 19.91 -7.58 16.36
C SER A 245 18.94 -7.88 15.21
N SER A 246 18.40 -9.11 15.18
CA SER A 246 17.41 -9.61 14.21
C SER A 246 16.21 -8.66 14.06
N ILE A 247 15.35 -8.80 13.05
CA ILE A 247 14.58 -7.66 12.52
C ILE A 247 13.11 -7.95 12.18
N ASP A 248 12.23 -6.96 12.40
CA ASP A 248 10.94 -6.78 11.73
C ASP A 248 11.18 -5.84 10.57
N SER A 249 10.73 -6.27 9.41
CA SER A 249 11.05 -5.81 8.07
C SER A 249 9.83 -5.22 7.33
N GLN A 250 8.64 -5.42 7.92
CA GLN A 250 7.42 -4.71 7.60
C GLN A 250 7.51 -3.38 8.34
N SER A 251 8.11 -2.36 7.70
CA SER A 251 8.93 -1.35 8.40
C SER A 251 8.63 0.16 8.11
N VAL A 252 9.29 1.12 8.82
CA VAL A 252 8.98 2.53 9.37
C VAL A 252 8.11 3.58 8.67
N VAL A 253 7.76 4.66 9.41
CA VAL A 253 6.56 5.57 9.59
C VAL A 253 6.66 7.08 9.25
N GLU A 254 5.58 7.88 9.08
CA GLU A 254 5.50 9.38 8.93
C GLU A 254 4.34 10.09 9.77
N LEU A 255 4.10 11.46 9.88
CA LEU A 255 3.43 12.43 10.90
C LEU A 255 4.13 13.46 11.95
N GLU A 256 4.07 14.80 11.91
CA GLU A 256 4.73 15.74 12.90
C GLU A 256 6.29 15.72 13.17
N GLY A 257 7.14 14.79 12.68
CA GLY A 257 8.45 15.06 12.01
C GLY A 257 9.83 14.31 12.23
N THR A 258 9.99 13.11 12.82
CA THR A 258 11.27 12.28 12.82
C THR A 258 11.09 10.71 13.05
N LEU A 259 11.84 9.56 12.89
CA LEU A 259 11.26 8.11 12.95
C LEU A 259 11.61 7.07 14.13
N PHE A 260 10.95 5.86 14.27
CA PHE A 260 10.68 4.92 15.46
C PHE A 260 10.32 3.39 14.97
N PHE A 261 10.57 2.24 15.69
CA PHE A 261 10.67 0.71 15.48
C PHE A 261 10.06 -0.58 16.34
N THR A 262 10.11 -1.88 15.91
CA THR A 262 9.43 -3.10 16.56
C THR A 262 10.22 -3.98 17.58
N MET A 263 11.09 -3.49 18.49
CA MET A 263 12.11 -4.43 19.05
C MET A 263 11.68 -5.62 19.91
N TRP A 264 12.26 -6.79 19.64
CA TRP A 264 12.40 -7.85 20.64
C TRP A 264 13.84 -7.86 21.20
N THR A 265 14.00 -7.88 22.53
CA THR A 265 15.16 -8.60 23.10
C THR A 265 14.81 -10.09 23.25
N GLN A 266 15.66 -10.83 23.96
CA GLN A 266 15.54 -12.26 24.23
C GLN A 266 14.35 -12.64 25.14
N SER A 267 13.31 -11.81 25.26
CA SER A 267 12.18 -11.96 26.19
C SER A 267 10.81 -11.59 25.59
N THR A 268 10.41 -12.24 24.50
CA THR A 268 9.00 -12.44 24.04
C THR A 268 8.12 -11.21 23.76
N GLU A 269 8.67 -10.00 23.84
CA GLU A 269 7.97 -8.72 23.72
C GLU A 269 8.62 -7.91 22.57
N ALA A 270 7.96 -7.72 21.40
CA ALA A 270 8.36 -6.78 20.30
C ALA A 270 8.17 -5.31 20.75
N GLN A 271 8.61 -4.17 20.16
CA GLN A 271 8.64 -2.86 20.92
C GLN A 271 8.30 -1.46 20.29
N LEU A 272 8.53 -0.31 21.02
CA LEU A 272 8.06 1.11 20.76
C LEU A 272 8.91 2.39 21.44
N TRP A 273 9.84 3.34 20.92
CA TRP A 273 11.01 4.37 21.38
C TRP A 273 11.05 5.61 20.41
N LYS A 274 11.91 6.67 20.35
CA LYS A 274 12.20 7.49 19.13
C LYS A 274 13.52 8.30 18.91
N THR A 275 13.78 8.62 17.62
CA THR A 275 15.01 9.29 17.15
C THR A 275 14.75 10.73 16.55
N ASP A 276 15.70 11.71 16.36
CA ASP A 276 15.61 13.14 15.86
C ASP A 276 16.63 13.88 14.87
N GLY A 277 17.91 13.87 15.21
CA GLY A 277 19.08 14.48 14.64
C GLY A 277 20.41 13.93 15.21
N THR A 278 20.37 13.38 16.43
CA THR A 278 21.43 13.31 17.44
C THR A 278 21.24 12.18 18.47
N ALA A 279 22.33 11.59 18.96
CA ALA A 279 22.37 10.57 20.02
C ALA A 279 21.79 10.98 21.40
N ALA A 280 21.07 12.10 21.50
CA ALA A 280 20.58 12.68 22.75
C ALA A 280 19.04 12.63 22.87
N GLY A 281 18.34 12.13 21.86
CA GLY A 281 16.91 11.87 21.89
C GLY A 281 16.38 10.72 22.79
N THR A 282 17.19 10.25 23.74
CA THR A 282 17.47 8.83 24.10
C THR A 282 16.42 8.03 24.89
N VAL A 283 15.12 8.06 24.55
CA VAL A 283 14.08 7.61 25.51
C VAL A 283 12.95 6.70 24.94
N LYS A 284 11.79 6.64 25.65
CA LYS A 284 10.73 5.57 25.72
C LYS A 284 9.37 6.03 26.31
N VAL A 285 8.50 5.10 26.82
CA VAL A 285 7.64 5.01 28.07
C VAL A 285 7.45 3.75 29.05
N LYS A 286 7.15 2.48 28.67
CA LYS A 286 6.57 1.32 29.47
C LYS A 286 6.63 -0.10 28.71
N SER A 287 6.83 -1.34 29.28
CA SER A 287 7.10 -2.74 28.65
C SER A 287 6.50 -3.15 27.26
N GLY A 288 6.79 -4.33 26.64
CA GLY A 288 6.57 -4.71 25.19
C GLY A 288 5.50 -5.70 24.60
N ILE A 289 5.44 -5.71 23.25
CA ILE A 289 4.33 -5.67 22.24
C ILE A 289 3.50 -6.92 22.11
N PRO A 290 2.25 -6.72 21.68
CA PRO A 290 1.46 -7.75 21.06
C PRO A 290 1.97 -8.10 19.68
N GLY A 291 3.01 -8.88 19.73
CA GLY A 291 3.21 -9.95 18.80
C GLY A 291 3.48 -11.13 19.70
N GLY A 292 2.74 -12.21 19.52
CA GLY A 292 3.46 -13.47 19.52
C GLY A 292 4.54 -13.40 18.43
N PRO A 293 5.67 -14.12 18.53
CA PRO A 293 6.81 -14.03 17.59
C PRO A 293 6.53 -14.47 16.13
N ASN A 294 5.26 -14.50 15.72
CA ASN A 294 4.77 -14.72 14.35
C ASN A 294 3.75 -13.64 13.89
N PHE A 295 3.33 -12.73 14.76
CA PHE A 295 2.17 -11.86 14.56
C PHE A 295 2.60 -10.42 14.40
N HIS A 296 2.71 -10.00 13.14
CA HIS A 296 3.38 -8.76 12.80
C HIS A 296 2.46 -7.54 12.64
N PRO A 297 3.04 -6.37 12.89
CA PRO A 297 2.53 -5.10 12.41
C PRO A 297 2.38 -4.90 10.89
N TYR A 298 1.21 -4.52 10.33
CA TYR A 298 1.09 -4.54 8.85
C TYR A 298 0.02 -3.64 8.08
N GLY A 299 0.47 -2.48 7.52
CA GLY A 299 -0.23 -1.53 6.62
C GLY A 299 -0.36 -0.05 7.12
N PHE A 300 0.29 0.99 6.58
CA PHE A 300 0.40 2.29 7.31
C PHE A 300 0.44 3.53 6.36
N GLN A 301 -0.36 4.63 6.53
CA GLN A 301 -0.19 5.99 5.88
C GLN A 301 -1.15 7.24 6.19
N ARG A 302 -0.78 8.31 6.99
CA ARG A 302 -1.18 9.81 7.05
C ARG A 302 -2.04 10.66 8.13
N LEU A 303 -2.71 10.27 9.26
CA LEU A 303 -3.88 11.03 9.94
C LEU A 303 -3.72 12.24 10.85
N GLY A 304 -2.76 13.11 10.61
CA GLY A 304 -2.81 14.39 11.30
C GLY A 304 -2.22 14.34 12.70
N GLY A 305 -2.86 13.73 13.69
CA GLY A 305 -2.44 13.80 15.11
C GLY A 305 -1.42 12.79 15.66
N THR A 306 -1.66 11.49 15.55
CA THR A 306 -1.12 10.43 16.43
C THR A 306 -0.47 9.29 15.67
N LEU A 307 -0.79 7.98 15.82
CA LEU A 307 -0.67 6.97 14.74
C LEU A 307 -1.53 5.68 14.90
N TYR A 308 -2.35 5.15 13.96
CA TYR A 308 -3.38 4.07 14.13
C TYR A 308 -3.21 2.61 13.70
N PHE A 309 -3.68 1.54 14.42
CA PHE A 309 -3.19 0.14 14.16
C PHE A 309 -3.77 -1.21 14.74
N SER A 310 -2.93 -2.27 14.93
CA SER A 310 -3.16 -3.76 14.80
C SER A 310 -2.20 -4.61 15.64
N ALA A 311 -2.48 -5.76 16.33
CA ALA A 311 -1.44 -6.41 17.20
C ALA A 311 -1.53 -7.87 17.81
N GLU A 312 -2.37 -8.21 18.80
CA GLU A 312 -2.43 -9.47 19.64
C GLU A 312 -1.63 -9.69 21.00
N ASP A 313 -2.19 -9.41 22.23
CA ASP A 313 -1.46 -9.17 23.55
C ASP A 313 -1.53 -10.17 24.71
N GLY A 314 -2.67 -10.76 25.01
CA GLY A 314 -2.95 -11.38 26.31
C GLY A 314 -4.36 -11.13 26.85
N ALA A 315 -4.83 -9.87 26.90
CA ALA A 315 -6.23 -9.39 27.15
C ALA A 315 -7.53 -9.44 26.18
N SER A 316 -7.70 -9.36 24.77
CA SER A 316 -8.46 -10.07 23.55
C SER A 316 -7.94 -10.03 22.09
N GLY A 317 -7.93 -11.17 21.37
CA GLY A 317 -7.46 -11.37 19.98
C GLY A 317 -6.60 -10.26 19.34
N ARG A 318 -7.05 -9.59 18.28
CA ARG A 318 -6.33 -8.54 17.52
C ARG A 318 -7.26 -7.27 17.38
N GLU A 319 -6.97 -5.94 17.41
CA GLU A 319 -8.01 -4.84 17.64
C GLU A 319 -7.63 -3.32 17.80
N LEU A 320 -8.22 -2.30 17.14
CA LEU A 320 -7.56 -0.99 16.78
C LEU A 320 -7.41 0.25 17.73
N TRP A 321 -6.31 0.53 18.46
CA TRP A 321 -6.24 1.52 19.60
C TRP A 321 -5.93 3.02 19.37
N LYS A 322 -5.36 3.81 20.33
CA LYS A 322 -4.73 5.18 20.28
C LYS A 322 -3.64 5.52 21.47
N THR A 323 -1.31 5.46 21.63
CA THR A 323 -0.08 6.01 22.23
C THR A 323 0.34 7.06 21.22
N ASP A 324 0.43 8.26 21.68
CA ASP A 324 0.79 9.46 20.98
C ASP A 324 2.13 9.88 21.58
N GLY A 325 2.41 9.60 22.91
CA GLY A 325 3.81 9.28 23.23
C GLY A 325 4.75 9.27 24.48
N THR A 326 4.54 9.12 25.78
CA THR A 326 3.40 8.86 26.61
C THR A 326 3.75 9.33 28.08
N GLU A 327 3.20 10.45 28.56
CA GLU A 327 3.14 10.99 29.93
C GLU A 327 1.84 11.85 30.15
N ALA A 328 0.81 11.37 30.91
CA ALA A 328 -0.54 11.93 31.26
C ALA A 328 -1.91 11.34 30.72
N GLY A 329 -2.04 10.74 29.52
CA GLY A 329 -3.17 9.87 29.09
C GLY A 329 -2.85 8.95 27.88
N THR A 330 -3.12 7.62 27.90
CA THR A 330 -2.91 6.65 26.77
C THR A 330 -3.94 5.50 26.80
N VAL A 331 -4.50 4.91 25.71
CA VAL A 331 -5.71 4.03 25.77
C VAL A 331 -5.96 2.97 24.70
N ARG A 332 -6.88 2.08 25.10
CA ARG A 332 -7.94 1.38 24.37
C ARG A 332 -9.37 2.08 24.39
N VAL A 333 -10.12 2.23 23.25
CA VAL A 333 -11.47 2.86 22.90
C VAL A 333 -12.60 1.88 22.60
N LYS A 334 -12.95 1.59 21.33
CA LYS A 334 -14.16 0.90 20.93
C LYS A 334 -13.89 -0.54 21.23
N ASP A 335 -14.80 -1.01 22.03
CA ASP A 335 -14.82 -2.15 22.88
C ASP A 335 -15.85 -3.00 22.13
N ILE A 336 -15.39 -3.64 21.05
CA ILE A 336 -16.23 -4.27 20.01
C ILE A 336 -16.49 -5.77 20.18
N SER A 337 -15.54 -6.71 20.01
CA SER A 337 -15.73 -8.09 20.51
C SER A 337 -15.91 -8.33 22.00
N PRO A 338 -17.07 -8.83 22.45
CA PRO A 338 -17.07 -9.77 23.56
C PRO A 338 -16.60 -11.14 23.02
N GLY A 339 -15.28 -11.33 22.88
CA GLY A 339 -14.70 -12.55 22.27
C GLY A 339 -13.23 -12.76 22.63
N SER A 340 -12.56 -13.61 21.84
CA SER A 340 -11.12 -13.97 21.91
C SER A 340 -10.60 -14.73 20.67
N ALA A 341 -11.21 -14.56 19.49
CA ALA A 341 -10.58 -14.95 18.22
C ALA A 341 -9.92 -13.71 17.59
N SER A 342 -9.41 -13.75 16.35
CA SER A 342 -8.65 -12.64 15.72
C SER A 342 -9.20 -12.32 14.32
N SER A 343 -9.15 -11.06 13.85
CA SER A 343 -9.76 -10.66 12.57
C SER A 343 -9.14 -9.45 11.85
N PHE A 344 -7.85 -9.47 11.52
CA PHE A 344 -7.27 -8.98 10.25
C PHE A 344 -7.97 -7.88 9.35
N PRO A 345 -8.25 -6.58 9.72
CA PRO A 345 -8.82 -5.54 8.86
C PRO A 345 -8.45 -5.53 7.40
N GLY A 346 -9.19 -4.70 6.67
CA GLY A 346 -8.76 -4.35 5.34
C GLY A 346 -8.41 -2.88 5.08
N GLY A 347 -7.15 -2.66 4.71
CA GLY A 347 -6.56 -1.73 3.75
C GLY A 347 -7.19 -0.37 3.28
N PHE A 348 -7.61 0.51 4.14
CA PHE A 348 -6.68 1.63 4.35
C PHE A 348 -6.56 2.93 3.38
N VAL A 349 -7.40 4.05 3.41
CA VAL A 349 -7.16 5.59 3.21
C VAL A 349 -8.31 6.62 3.43
N GLU A 350 -8.10 7.93 3.97
CA GLU A 350 -8.76 9.30 4.51
C GLU A 350 -10.21 9.77 5.40
N LEU A 351 -11.62 10.10 5.28
CA LEU A 351 -12.84 10.79 4.47
C LEU A 351 -13.79 11.91 5.09
N ASP A 352 -13.73 13.20 4.63
CA ASP A 352 -14.70 14.33 4.90
C ASP A 352 -15.08 14.37 6.40
N GLY A 353 -14.11 13.99 7.23
CA GLY A 353 -14.21 13.65 8.65
C GLY A 353 -14.36 12.18 9.15
N ALA A 354 -14.22 11.05 8.40
CA ALA A 354 -14.54 9.63 8.83
C ALA A 354 -14.14 8.46 7.84
N LEU A 355 -14.30 7.12 8.14
CA LEU A 355 -13.80 5.95 7.32
C LEU A 355 -14.64 4.68 7.09
N TYR A 356 -14.36 3.86 6.06
CA TYR A 356 -15.05 2.57 5.82
C TYR A 356 -14.13 1.43 5.29
N PHE A 357 -14.19 0.20 5.82
CA PHE A 357 -13.38 -0.97 5.39
C PHE A 357 -14.22 -2.25 5.38
N ILE A 358 -13.52 -3.36 5.36
CA ILE A 358 -13.76 -4.77 5.53
C ILE A 358 -13.77 -5.12 7.03
N ALA A 359 -14.64 -6.02 7.57
CA ALA A 359 -14.87 -6.12 9.04
C ALA A 359 -15.06 -7.48 9.67
N ASP A 360 -15.08 -7.67 11.01
CA ASP A 360 -15.22 -9.04 11.51
C ASP A 360 -15.61 -9.20 13.04
N ASP A 361 -16.85 -8.88 13.45
CA ASP A 361 -17.70 -9.30 14.64
C ASP A 361 -18.48 -10.67 14.89
N HIS A 362 -18.27 -11.70 14.07
CA HIS A 362 -18.76 -13.10 14.00
C HIS A 362 -20.26 -13.40 14.10
N THR A 363 -21.02 -12.96 13.10
CA THR A 363 -22.45 -13.27 12.92
C THR A 363 -23.00 -13.31 11.46
N THR A 364 -22.18 -13.17 10.40
CA THR A 364 -22.53 -13.18 8.92
C THR A 364 -21.52 -13.61 7.70
N GLY A 365 -20.38 -14.40 7.76
CA GLY A 365 -18.89 -14.24 7.25
C GLY A 365 -17.48 -13.38 7.81
N GLN A 366 -16.93 -12.00 7.93
CA GLN A 366 -16.78 -10.41 7.42
C GLN A 366 -17.70 -8.99 7.12
N GLN A 367 -17.40 -7.60 7.40
CA GLN A 367 -18.22 -6.22 7.20
C GLN A 367 -17.67 -4.66 7.09
N LEU A 368 -18.40 -3.48 7.31
CA LEU A 368 -17.97 -2.02 7.06
C LEU A 368 -18.45 -0.80 8.01
N TRP A 369 -17.56 0.16 8.47
CA TRP A 369 -17.59 1.08 9.71
C TRP A 369 -17.76 2.64 9.33
N LYS A 370 -17.00 3.65 9.94
CA LYS A 370 -17.16 5.16 10.09
C LYS A 370 -16.31 6.21 10.98
N THR A 371 -15.17 6.05 11.75
CA THR A 371 -14.73 6.75 13.05
C THR A 371 -13.85 7.97 13.05
N ASP A 372 -13.96 8.61 14.21
CA ASP A 372 -13.26 9.75 14.76
C ASP A 372 -12.32 9.51 15.96
N GLY A 373 -12.59 8.53 16.82
CA GLY A 373 -11.92 8.36 18.08
C GLY A 373 -12.65 7.69 19.24
N THR A 374 -13.82 7.01 19.15
CA THR A 374 -14.68 6.76 20.34
C THR A 374 -15.66 5.52 20.28
N GLU A 375 -16.57 5.27 21.28
CA GLU A 375 -17.46 4.04 21.34
C GLU A 375 -18.92 4.28 21.02
N ALA A 376 -19.47 5.36 21.57
CA ALA A 376 -20.67 6.00 21.08
C ALA A 376 -20.29 7.01 19.97
N GLY A 377 -19.01 7.05 19.56
CA GLY A 377 -18.61 7.35 18.19
C GLY A 377 -18.07 6.16 17.40
N THR A 378 -18.94 5.48 16.62
CA THR A 378 -18.76 4.24 15.85
C THR A 378 -19.96 3.61 14.89
N VAL A 379 -20.44 4.03 13.65
CA VAL A 379 -21.34 3.42 12.52
C VAL A 379 -21.00 2.20 11.61
N ARG A 380 -21.80 1.14 11.56
CA ARG A 380 -21.83 0.14 10.44
C ARG A 380 -22.74 0.54 9.29
N VAL A 381 -22.31 0.21 8.08
CA VAL A 381 -22.83 0.79 6.85
C VAL A 381 -23.45 -0.22 5.89
N THR A 382 -23.15 -1.51 6.04
CA THR A 382 -23.47 -2.56 5.06
C THR A 382 -24.49 -3.59 5.56
N ASP A 383 -25.75 -3.49 5.07
CA ASP A 383 -26.82 -4.51 5.23
C ASP A 383 -27.11 -5.09 3.88
N PHE A 384 -26.53 -6.23 3.67
CA PHE A 384 -26.80 -7.13 2.57
C PHE A 384 -27.15 -8.47 3.18
N GLN A 385 -27.62 -9.46 2.43
CA GLN A 385 -28.31 -10.57 3.09
C GLN A 385 -28.36 -11.76 2.17
N GLU A 386 -27.40 -12.69 2.28
CA GLU A 386 -27.30 -13.98 1.57
C GLU A 386 -28.06 -13.94 0.25
N PRO A 387 -27.68 -13.02 -0.68
CA PRO A 387 -26.58 -13.42 -1.55
C PRO A 387 -25.50 -12.38 -1.91
N ARG A 388 -25.67 -11.12 -1.57
CA ARG A 388 -24.86 -9.95 -1.97
C ARG A 388 -23.53 -9.80 -1.16
N ARG A 389 -22.40 -10.48 -1.47
CA ARG A 389 -21.09 -10.48 -0.74
C ARG A 389 -19.88 -9.81 -1.40
N LEU A 390 -18.81 -9.65 -0.60
CA LEU A 390 -17.82 -8.57 -0.58
C LEU A 390 -16.49 -9.10 -1.26
N VAL A 391 -15.53 -8.28 -1.76
CA VAL A 391 -14.04 -8.59 -1.91
C VAL A 391 -12.97 -7.49 -1.62
N ALA A 392 -11.77 -7.88 -1.12
CA ALA A 392 -11.12 -7.21 0.01
C ALA A 392 -9.83 -6.47 -0.27
N ASP A 393 -9.71 -5.65 -1.31
CA ASP A 393 -8.39 -5.04 -1.48
C ASP A 393 -8.27 -3.66 -2.19
N ALA A 394 -9.34 -2.86 -2.36
CA ALA A 394 -9.17 -1.39 -2.54
C ALA A 394 -9.75 -0.59 -1.38
N LEU A 395 -9.19 0.57 -1.07
CA LEU A 395 -10.04 1.72 -0.81
C LEU A 395 -9.69 2.75 -1.87
N VAL A 396 -10.62 3.23 -2.72
CA VAL A 396 -10.21 4.18 -3.75
C VAL A 396 -10.97 5.45 -4.02
N ARG A 397 -10.42 6.62 -3.57
CA ARG A 397 -10.70 8.05 -3.85
C ARG A 397 -10.79 8.55 -5.32
N LEU A 398 -11.74 9.49 -5.51
CA LEU A 398 -11.87 10.61 -6.47
C LEU A 398 -12.81 11.68 -5.84
N GLY A 399 -12.89 12.95 -6.24
CA GLY A 399 -13.93 13.91 -5.78
C GLY A 399 -14.19 14.09 -4.25
N SER A 400 -15.01 13.23 -3.62
CA SER A 400 -15.33 13.14 -2.15
C SER A 400 -16.36 12.01 -1.76
N ARG A 401 -16.75 11.11 -2.69
CA ARG A 401 -17.93 10.19 -2.65
C ARG A 401 -17.73 8.94 -1.75
N VAL A 402 -17.97 7.72 -2.23
CA VAL A 402 -17.13 6.51 -2.24
C VAL A 402 -17.44 5.51 -3.40
N TYR A 403 -16.39 4.86 -3.94
CA TYR A 403 -16.30 3.74 -4.88
C TYR A 403 -16.01 2.51 -4.08
N PHE A 404 -16.74 1.46 -4.39
CA PHE A 404 -16.36 0.13 -4.03
C PHE A 404 -17.01 -0.98 -4.90
N ALA A 405 -16.75 -2.26 -4.64
CA ALA A 405 -17.15 -3.42 -5.46
C ALA A 405 -18.63 -3.91 -5.06
N VAL A 406 -19.43 -5.01 -5.31
CA VAL A 406 -20.68 -5.53 -4.50
C VAL A 406 -21.47 -6.68 -5.15
N ASP A 407 -21.23 -7.95 -5.01
CA ASP A 407 -21.89 -9.12 -5.67
C ASP A 407 -22.95 -9.06 -6.81
N GLY A 408 -23.17 -10.10 -7.60
CA GLY A 408 -24.11 -9.99 -8.75
C GLY A 408 -25.42 -10.62 -8.39
N GLU A 409 -26.58 -10.01 -8.61
CA GLU A 409 -27.86 -10.42 -7.97
C GLU A 409 -28.28 -11.91 -8.11
N TRP A 410 -27.57 -12.73 -8.89
CA TRP A 410 -27.65 -14.18 -9.09
C TRP A 410 -26.29 -14.74 -9.53
N TRP A 411 -26.03 -16.05 -9.36
CA TRP A 411 -24.85 -16.80 -9.86
C TRP A 411 -24.23 -16.17 -11.14
N LEU A 412 -24.93 -16.08 -12.27
CA LEU A 412 -24.37 -15.54 -13.53
C LEU A 412 -24.41 -14.00 -13.70
N SER A 413 -24.53 -13.24 -12.62
CA SER A 413 -24.84 -11.82 -12.70
C SER A 413 -23.59 -10.97 -12.91
N PRO A 414 -23.42 -10.46 -14.13
CA PRO A 414 -22.23 -9.77 -14.55
C PRO A 414 -22.03 -8.58 -13.66
N ARG A 415 -20.80 -8.28 -13.28
CA ARG A 415 -20.76 -7.54 -12.05
C ARG A 415 -21.34 -6.09 -12.16
N GLU A 416 -22.41 -5.74 -11.42
CA GLU A 416 -23.29 -4.53 -11.58
C GLU A 416 -22.69 -3.22 -10.98
N LEU A 417 -23.45 -2.18 -10.52
CA LEU A 417 -22.94 -1.09 -9.62
C LEU A 417 -23.87 -0.10 -8.83
N TRP A 418 -23.92 -0.13 -7.47
CA TRP A 418 -24.43 1.00 -6.62
C TRP A 418 -23.49 2.13 -6.13
N SER A 419 -23.23 2.32 -4.83
CA SER A 419 -22.41 3.41 -4.23
C SER A 419 -23.08 4.62 -3.55
N VAL A 420 -22.27 5.40 -2.80
CA VAL A 420 -22.71 6.57 -2.00
C VAL A 420 -21.68 7.69 -1.94
N GLY A 421 -22.13 8.95 -1.95
CA GLY A 421 -21.39 10.22 -2.05
C GLY A 421 -22.01 11.19 -3.11
N GLY A 422 -21.83 12.54 -3.07
CA GLY A 422 -22.73 13.58 -3.67
C GLY A 422 -23.30 14.79 -2.82
N THR A 423 -24.26 14.64 -1.89
CA THR A 423 -24.64 15.60 -0.81
C THR A 423 -25.20 14.94 0.46
N GLY A 424 -26.01 13.88 0.32
CA GLY A 424 -26.64 13.12 1.42
C GLY A 424 -25.75 12.06 2.10
N SER A 425 -26.36 10.92 2.45
CA SER A 425 -25.77 9.80 3.19
C SER A 425 -26.43 8.48 2.76
N ALA A 426 -26.38 8.23 1.44
CA ALA A 426 -27.26 7.29 0.75
C ALA A 426 -26.67 6.62 -0.52
N PRO A 427 -26.45 5.31 -0.51
CA PRO A 427 -27.06 4.17 -2.03
C PRO A 427 -27.85 4.64 -3.24
N VAL A 428 -27.15 4.60 -4.40
CA VAL A 428 -27.49 5.03 -5.76
C VAL A 428 -26.87 4.07 -6.80
N GLN A 429 -27.59 3.58 -7.82
CA GLN A 429 -27.05 2.60 -8.79
C GLN A 429 -26.14 3.23 -9.86
N SER A 430 -24.93 3.64 -9.49
CA SER A 430 -23.95 4.28 -10.37
C SER A 430 -23.81 3.72 -11.80
N PHE A 431 -23.79 2.39 -11.98
CA PHE A 431 -23.76 1.71 -13.28
C PHE A 431 -24.25 0.26 -13.10
N ALA A 432 -24.39 -0.52 -14.18
CA ALA A 432 -24.69 -1.95 -14.12
C ALA A 432 -24.54 -2.53 -15.53
N TRP A 433 -24.16 -3.79 -15.66
CA TRP A 433 -23.93 -4.38 -16.99
C TRP A 433 -25.20 -4.58 -17.81
N PRO A 434 -25.19 -4.21 -19.10
CA PRO A 434 -26.11 -4.78 -20.07
C PRO A 434 -25.88 -6.27 -20.43
N HIS A 435 -24.75 -6.89 -20.06
CA HIS A 435 -24.32 -8.21 -20.59
C HIS A 435 -23.78 -9.15 -19.50
N LEU A 436 -24.28 -10.40 -19.47
CA LEU A 436 -23.87 -11.46 -18.53
C LEU A 436 -22.41 -11.89 -18.74
N ASN A 437 -21.74 -12.39 -17.68
CA ASN A 437 -20.31 -12.75 -17.65
C ASN A 437 -19.31 -11.57 -17.77
N GLY A 438 -19.69 -10.42 -17.22
CA GLY A 438 -18.76 -9.43 -16.71
C GLY A 438 -18.34 -9.73 -15.26
N SER A 439 -17.14 -9.34 -14.84
CA SER A 439 -16.30 -9.99 -13.83
C SER A 439 -15.30 -8.98 -13.16
N LEU A 440 -15.57 -8.16 -12.11
CA LEU A 440 -14.77 -6.96 -11.66
C LEU A 440 -13.66 -7.01 -10.58
N SER A 441 -12.85 -5.93 -10.57
CA SER A 441 -11.70 -5.55 -9.73
C SER A 441 -11.69 -4.15 -9.11
N LEU A 442 -10.76 -3.84 -8.16
CA LEU A 442 -10.10 -2.52 -8.16
C LEU A 442 -8.52 -2.37 -7.87
N TYR A 443 -7.52 -3.07 -8.48
CA TYR A 443 -6.04 -3.14 -8.07
C TYR A 443 -5.03 -2.25 -8.78
N SER A 444 -5.46 -1.21 -9.47
CA SER A 444 -4.46 -0.32 -10.06
C SER A 444 -5.15 0.97 -10.42
N SER A 445 -5.36 1.79 -9.41
CA SER A 445 -6.60 2.55 -9.22
C SER A 445 -6.59 4.11 -9.08
N LEU A 446 -5.96 4.96 -9.93
CA LEU A 446 -5.66 6.43 -9.78
C LEU A 446 -6.64 7.32 -10.52
N VAL A 447 -6.77 8.55 -10.05
CA VAL A 447 -7.43 9.67 -10.69
C VAL A 447 -6.43 10.57 -11.36
N LEU A 448 -6.77 10.93 -12.58
CA LEU A 448 -6.39 12.17 -13.22
C LEU A 448 -7.67 12.99 -13.44
N GLY A 449 -7.90 13.97 -12.55
CA GLY A 449 -9.01 14.92 -12.63
C GLY A 449 -10.31 14.42 -11.96
N ASP A 450 -11.34 14.18 -12.77
CA ASP A 450 -12.71 13.84 -12.36
C ASP A 450 -13.20 12.58 -13.09
N THR A 451 -12.37 11.53 -13.10
CA THR A 451 -12.47 10.41 -14.07
C THR A 451 -11.66 9.23 -13.57
N LEU A 452 -11.81 8.06 -14.22
CA LEU A 452 -10.87 6.94 -14.14
C LEU A 452 -11.03 5.87 -15.23
N TYR A 453 -9.93 5.29 -15.76
CA TYR A 453 -9.89 4.42 -16.95
C TYR A 453 -9.58 2.90 -16.71
N PHE A 454 -10.55 2.00 -16.76
CA PHE A 454 -10.49 0.63 -16.23
C PHE A 454 -10.46 -0.51 -17.29
N THR A 455 -10.35 -1.78 -16.90
CA THR A 455 -10.08 -3.07 -17.64
C THR A 455 -11.31 -3.77 -18.33
N ALA A 456 -11.51 -4.13 -19.61
CA ALA A 456 -12.88 -4.32 -20.20
C ALA A 456 -13.39 -5.46 -21.18
N ASN A 457 -13.65 -6.67 -20.66
CA ASN A 457 -14.52 -7.75 -21.15
C ASN A 457 -16.01 -7.62 -20.72
N ASP A 458 -16.80 -6.89 -21.48
CA ASP A 458 -18.25 -6.66 -21.34
C ASP A 458 -19.03 -7.89 -21.86
N ALA A 459 -18.41 -9.07 -21.64
CA ALA A 459 -18.52 -10.30 -22.40
C ALA A 459 -18.34 -10.16 -23.93
N ILE A 460 -17.94 -9.00 -24.47
CA ILE A 460 -17.76 -8.79 -25.91
C ILE A 460 -16.29 -8.62 -26.26
N HIS A 461 -15.54 -7.79 -25.53
CA HIS A 461 -14.19 -7.41 -25.96
C HIS A 461 -13.05 -8.17 -25.27
N GLY A 462 -13.26 -8.93 -24.18
CA GLY A 462 -12.13 -9.31 -23.29
C GLY A 462 -11.57 -8.06 -22.58
N LEU A 463 -10.83 -8.12 -21.46
CA LEU A 463 -10.37 -6.91 -20.75
C LEU A 463 -9.71 -5.79 -21.55
N GLU A 464 -10.49 -4.84 -22.08
CA GLU A 464 -10.13 -3.60 -22.77
C GLU A 464 -9.97 -2.30 -21.92
N LEU A 465 -9.75 -1.09 -22.49
CA LEU A 465 -9.77 0.15 -21.69
C LEU A 465 -11.14 0.79 -21.77
N TRP A 466 -11.77 1.13 -20.64
CA TRP A 466 -12.89 2.08 -20.56
C TRP A 466 -12.59 3.17 -19.55
N LYS A 467 -13.51 4.10 -19.31
CA LYS A 467 -13.46 5.05 -18.18
C LYS A 467 -14.82 5.28 -17.53
N THR A 468 -14.93 5.93 -16.36
CA THR A 468 -16.09 6.82 -16.08
C THR A 468 -15.66 8.21 -15.63
N ASP A 469 -16.63 9.07 -15.29
CA ASP A 469 -16.50 10.45 -14.83
C ASP A 469 -17.44 10.78 -13.65
N GLY A 470 -18.05 9.74 -13.11
CA GLY A 470 -19.24 9.84 -12.29
C GLY A 470 -20.58 9.86 -13.00
N THR A 471 -20.72 9.27 -14.19
CA THR A 471 -22.02 9.08 -14.85
C THR A 471 -22.11 7.80 -15.70
N LEU A 472 -23.33 7.26 -15.90
CA LEU A 472 -23.59 6.17 -16.87
C LEU A 472 -23.04 6.47 -18.29
N PRO A 473 -23.16 7.70 -18.84
CA PRO A 473 -22.51 8.08 -20.10
C PRO A 473 -20.99 8.26 -20.05
N GLY A 474 -20.42 8.53 -18.87
CA GLY A 474 -18.98 8.50 -18.66
C GLY A 474 -18.44 7.08 -18.81
N THR A 475 -19.21 6.09 -18.35
CA THR A 475 -18.81 4.68 -18.26
C THR A 475 -18.70 4.02 -19.64
N ALA A 476 -17.54 4.13 -20.30
CA ALA A 476 -17.41 3.80 -21.72
C ALA A 476 -15.99 3.39 -22.16
N LEU A 477 -15.94 2.38 -23.06
CA LEU A 477 -14.75 1.91 -23.80
C LEU A 477 -13.97 3.10 -24.37
N VAL A 478 -12.76 3.27 -23.84
CA VAL A 478 -11.72 4.15 -24.35
C VAL A 478 -11.16 3.52 -25.62
N ALA A 479 -10.79 2.22 -25.63
CA ALA A 479 -10.45 1.50 -26.85
C ALA A 479 -10.56 -0.03 -26.71
N ASP A 480 -10.94 -0.68 -27.82
CA ASP A 480 -10.61 -2.08 -28.15
C ASP A 480 -9.26 -2.08 -28.91
N LEU A 481 -8.21 -2.85 -28.56
CA LEU A 481 -6.98 -2.90 -29.40
C LEU A 481 -6.36 -4.25 -29.82
N ASN A 482 -6.80 -5.44 -29.38
CA ASN A 482 -6.62 -6.68 -30.20
C ASN A 482 -8.01 -7.10 -30.70
N ALA A 483 -8.71 -6.14 -31.30
CA ALA A 483 -9.97 -6.40 -31.96
C ALA A 483 -9.83 -7.64 -32.89
N PRO A 484 -10.62 -8.71 -32.70
CA PRO A 484 -11.83 -8.81 -31.86
C PRO A 484 -11.76 -9.82 -30.68
N GLY A 485 -12.30 -9.41 -29.54
CA GLY A 485 -12.96 -10.30 -28.56
C GLY A 485 -12.04 -11.09 -27.64
N SER A 486 -11.07 -10.41 -27.04
CA SER A 486 -10.00 -10.97 -26.19
C SER A 486 -9.27 -9.79 -25.50
N GLY A 487 -8.83 -9.92 -24.23
CA GLY A 487 -8.46 -8.81 -23.32
C GLY A 487 -6.99 -8.67 -22.94
N SER A 488 -6.57 -7.52 -22.37
CA SER A 488 -5.18 -7.06 -22.24
C SER A 488 -4.32 -7.53 -21.08
N ALA A 489 -4.83 -8.08 -19.99
CA ALA A 489 -4.08 -8.13 -18.73
C ALA A 489 -3.65 -6.77 -18.13
N PRO A 490 -4.52 -5.75 -18.23
CA PRO A 490 -4.22 -4.33 -18.14
C PRO A 490 -4.22 -3.77 -16.75
N GLU A 491 -3.29 -2.87 -16.40
CA GLU A 491 -3.16 -2.50 -14.98
C GLU A 491 -2.37 -1.15 -14.78
N PHE A 492 -1.93 -0.82 -13.56
CA PHE A 492 -0.81 0.04 -13.08
C PHE A 492 -0.60 1.51 -13.57
N MET A 493 -1.53 2.06 -14.33
CA MET A 493 -1.72 3.49 -14.60
C MET A 493 -1.10 4.61 -13.69
N GLU A 494 -0.61 5.69 -14.27
CA GLU A 494 -0.07 6.95 -13.72
C GLU A 494 -1.06 8.06 -13.98
N ASP A 495 -0.81 9.22 -13.40
CA ASP A 495 -0.83 10.45 -14.14
C ASP A 495 0.60 10.92 -14.34
N VAL A 496 1.01 11.10 -15.61
CA VAL A 496 2.06 12.06 -15.92
C VAL A 496 1.56 13.14 -16.85
N GLY A 497 1.17 14.25 -16.22
CA GLY A 497 0.96 15.54 -16.87
C GLY A 497 -0.34 15.63 -17.66
N GLY A 498 -1.35 14.83 -17.32
CA GLY A 498 -2.60 14.71 -18.04
C GLY A 498 -2.68 13.50 -18.97
N THR A 499 -1.93 12.42 -18.70
CA THR A 499 -1.84 11.22 -19.57
C THR A 499 -1.37 10.01 -18.76
N VAL A 500 -1.90 8.81 -19.04
CA VAL A 500 -2.19 7.80 -18.01
C VAL A 500 -1.71 6.36 -18.36
N PHE A 501 -1.34 5.47 -17.40
CA PHE A 501 -0.25 4.45 -17.61
C PHE A 501 -0.51 2.97 -17.83
N PHE A 502 -0.50 2.59 -19.08
CA PHE A 502 -1.17 1.38 -19.48
C PHE A 502 -0.48 0.91 -20.80
N SER A 503 -0.23 -0.39 -21.06
CA SER A 503 0.28 -0.99 -22.35
C SER A 503 -0.29 -2.35 -22.99
N ALA A 504 -1.49 -2.50 -23.61
CA ALA A 504 -2.45 -3.66 -23.78
C ALA A 504 -2.26 -5.22 -23.76
N SER A 505 -2.70 -6.16 -24.68
CA SER A 505 -2.28 -7.63 -24.87
C SER A 505 -2.16 -8.26 -26.28
N THR A 506 -1.02 -8.10 -26.96
CA THR A 506 -0.95 -8.41 -28.39
C THR A 506 -0.25 -9.74 -28.68
N ALA A 507 -0.12 -10.12 -29.95
CA ALA A 507 0.30 -11.44 -30.39
C ALA A 507 1.82 -11.59 -30.73
N ASN A 508 2.72 -10.78 -30.14
CA ASN A 508 3.83 -10.16 -30.91
C ASN A 508 5.20 -9.78 -30.20
N GLY A 509 5.42 -9.88 -28.89
CA GLY A 509 6.57 -9.34 -28.09
C GLY A 509 6.58 -7.83 -27.65
N ILE A 510 6.34 -7.44 -26.37
CA ILE A 510 5.55 -6.27 -25.80
C ILE A 510 5.51 -4.89 -26.41
N GLU A 511 4.61 -4.05 -25.90
CA GLU A 511 4.57 -2.62 -26.08
C GLU A 511 4.25 -1.85 -24.82
N LEU A 512 4.82 -0.65 -24.65
CA LEU A 512 4.63 0.35 -23.59
C LEU A 512 3.69 1.47 -24.21
N TRP A 513 2.45 1.82 -23.79
CA TRP A 513 1.46 2.70 -24.54
C TRP A 513 1.31 4.20 -24.11
N LYS A 514 0.15 4.87 -24.22
CA LYS A 514 -0.34 6.08 -23.47
C LYS A 514 -1.77 6.45 -23.85
N THR A 515 -2.56 7.01 -22.94
CA THR A 515 -3.92 7.52 -23.23
C THR A 515 -4.24 8.84 -22.53
N ASP A 516 -5.10 9.62 -23.19
CA ASP A 516 -5.82 10.79 -22.70
C ASP A 516 -7.28 10.46 -22.30
N GLY A 517 -7.61 9.17 -22.22
CA GLY A 517 -8.97 8.68 -22.02
C GLY A 517 -9.79 8.63 -23.31
N THR A 518 -9.15 8.62 -24.48
CA THR A 518 -9.81 8.40 -25.78
C THR A 518 -9.04 7.39 -26.63
N GLY A 519 -9.73 6.54 -27.39
CA GLY A 519 -9.10 5.54 -28.25
C GLY A 519 -8.27 6.07 -29.42
N ALA A 520 -8.29 7.38 -29.64
CA ALA A 520 -7.40 8.06 -30.58
C ALA A 520 -6.12 8.59 -29.90
N GLY A 521 -6.18 8.88 -28.60
CA GLY A 521 -5.02 9.21 -27.77
C GLY A 521 -4.32 7.99 -27.16
N THR A 522 -5.05 6.87 -27.00
CA THR A 522 -4.58 5.51 -26.74
C THR A 522 -3.62 5.07 -27.86
N VAL A 523 -2.31 5.24 -27.65
CA VAL A 523 -1.26 4.95 -28.65
C VAL A 523 -0.05 4.23 -28.09
N ARG A 524 0.44 3.24 -28.83
CA ARG A 524 1.71 2.56 -28.60
C ARG A 524 2.87 3.55 -28.52
N VAL A 525 3.75 3.39 -27.54
CA VAL A 525 4.95 4.23 -27.41
C VAL A 525 6.24 3.44 -27.42
N LYS A 526 6.31 2.16 -27.04
CA LYS A 526 7.50 1.32 -27.32
C LYS A 526 7.18 -0.14 -27.51
N GLY A 527 8.13 -1.02 -27.91
CA GLY A 527 7.85 -2.47 -27.95
C GLY A 527 8.82 -3.46 -28.64
N GLY A 528 8.66 -4.79 -28.41
CA GLY A 528 9.51 -5.93 -28.86
C GLY A 528 9.87 -7.05 -27.81
N PHE A 529 9.31 -7.02 -26.60
CA PHE A 529 9.71 -7.74 -25.37
C PHE A 529 9.13 -9.26 -25.31
N SER A 530 9.15 -10.18 -24.27
CA SER A 530 8.46 -11.57 -24.06
C SER A 530 8.27 -12.35 -22.60
N TYR A 531 7.43 -12.04 -21.52
CA TYR A 531 7.20 -12.62 -20.07
C TYR A 531 6.02 -11.85 -19.15
N TYR A 532 5.55 -11.81 -17.73
CA TYR A 532 4.94 -10.83 -16.47
C TYR A 532 5.68 -9.78 -15.32
N LEU A 533 5.78 -8.37 -15.27
CA LEU A 533 6.69 -7.23 -14.54
C LEU A 533 6.25 -6.25 -13.32
N ASN A 534 6.96 -5.28 -12.57
CA ASN A 534 6.27 -4.64 -11.32
C ASN A 534 6.43 -3.40 -10.24
N THR A 535 6.76 -2.07 -10.28
CA THR A 535 6.28 -1.06 -9.16
C THR A 535 6.51 0.45 -9.47
N ALA A 536 5.77 1.51 -9.01
CA ALA A 536 6.10 2.90 -9.47
C ALA A 536 5.57 4.22 -8.82
N ARG A 537 5.97 5.40 -9.41
CA ARG A 537 5.44 6.83 -9.42
C ARG A 537 5.92 7.63 -10.67
N LYS A 538 6.05 8.97 -10.58
CA LYS A 538 6.27 10.08 -11.54
C LYS A 538 7.29 11.10 -11.03
N VAL A 539 7.95 11.85 -11.93
CA VAL A 539 8.61 13.13 -11.55
C VAL A 539 8.32 14.24 -12.53
N GLY A 540 7.81 15.34 -12.01
CA GLY A 540 7.53 16.53 -12.80
C GLY A 540 6.72 16.21 -14.06
N SER A 541 7.39 16.22 -15.21
CA SER A 541 6.78 16.01 -16.55
C SER A 541 7.19 14.74 -17.27
N GLN A 542 8.26 14.07 -16.85
CA GLN A 542 8.63 12.79 -17.43
C GLN A 542 8.09 11.71 -16.51
N LEU A 543 7.53 10.66 -17.09
CA LEU A 543 7.27 9.51 -16.26
C LEU A 543 8.57 8.78 -16.09
N PHE A 544 8.91 8.40 -14.85
CA PHE A 544 9.81 7.30 -14.59
C PHE A 544 9.28 5.77 -14.66
N PHE A 545 9.78 4.80 -15.51
CA PHE A 545 9.38 3.34 -15.68
C PHE A 545 10.52 2.25 -15.92
N SER A 546 10.32 0.95 -15.58
CA SER A 546 11.16 -0.32 -15.73
C SER A 546 10.21 -1.33 -16.27
N PRO A 547 10.65 -2.07 -17.25
CA PRO A 547 10.90 -3.45 -16.90
C PRO A 547 12.37 -3.81 -16.94
N GLY A 548 12.73 -5.06 -16.83
CA GLY A 548 12.05 -6.05 -16.04
C GLY A 548 12.34 -7.45 -16.59
N ASN A 549 12.48 -7.56 -17.88
CA ASN A 549 13.05 -8.67 -18.63
C ASN A 549 14.56 -8.54 -18.60
N ASP A 550 14.99 -8.12 -17.43
CA ASP A 550 15.95 -7.09 -17.27
C ASP A 550 15.99 -6.79 -15.77
N ARG A 551 15.09 -5.93 -15.32
CA ARG A 551 14.88 -5.46 -13.95
C ARG A 551 15.81 -4.32 -13.58
N GLN A 552 15.88 -3.33 -14.46
CA GLN A 552 16.70 -2.14 -14.35
C GLN A 552 16.26 -1.18 -15.47
N LEU A 553 17.02 -0.14 -15.71
CA LEU A 553 16.55 1.26 -15.59
C LEU A 553 16.24 1.63 -17.20
N TRP A 554 15.15 2.29 -17.69
CA TRP A 554 15.04 3.10 -18.99
C TRP A 554 14.02 4.28 -18.97
N LYS A 555 14.08 5.33 -19.85
CA LYS A 555 13.19 6.53 -19.84
C LYS A 555 11.81 6.54 -20.53
N SER A 556 10.80 7.30 -20.08
CA SER A 556 9.60 7.82 -20.79
C SER A 556 9.49 9.36 -20.75
N ASP A 557 9.32 9.96 -21.93
CA ASP A 557 8.64 11.25 -22.14
C ASP A 557 7.28 11.08 -22.87
N GLY A 558 6.79 9.85 -22.95
CA GLY A 558 5.66 9.46 -23.79
C GLY A 558 5.95 9.37 -25.30
N THR A 559 7.20 9.24 -25.75
CA THR A 559 7.58 9.04 -27.17
C THR A 559 8.59 7.90 -27.37
N GLU A 560 8.48 7.07 -28.42
CA GLU A 560 9.36 5.90 -28.64
C GLU A 560 10.86 6.21 -28.61
N ALA A 561 11.24 7.42 -29.03
CA ALA A 561 12.62 7.88 -29.12
C ALA A 561 13.12 8.67 -27.90
N GLY A 562 12.24 9.29 -27.10
CA GLY A 562 12.55 9.75 -25.75
C GLY A 562 12.37 8.65 -24.70
N THR A 563 11.92 7.47 -25.15
CA THR A 563 11.84 6.29 -24.30
C THR A 563 13.22 5.62 -24.20
N VAL A 564 14.14 6.09 -23.32
CA VAL A 564 15.59 5.84 -23.50
C VAL A 564 16.40 5.39 -22.30
N ARG A 565 17.32 4.49 -22.60
CA ARG A 565 18.26 3.86 -21.70
C ARG A 565 19.24 4.90 -21.13
N VAL A 566 19.01 5.34 -19.89
CA VAL A 566 20.04 6.03 -19.07
C VAL A 566 21.05 4.98 -18.57
N LYS A 567 21.08 4.64 -17.28
CA LYS A 567 22.23 4.02 -16.62
C LYS A 567 22.83 2.71 -17.11
N HIS A 568 24.00 2.77 -17.72
CA HIS A 568 25.08 1.79 -17.52
C HIS A 568 25.53 1.73 -16.02
N ILE A 569 25.07 0.76 -15.21
CA ILE A 569 25.59 0.41 -13.87
C ILE A 569 26.67 -0.65 -14.03
N ASP A 570 26.75 -1.60 -13.10
CA ASP A 570 27.37 -2.85 -13.32
C ASP A 570 26.73 -4.01 -12.50
N SER A 571 27.27 -5.22 -12.68
CA SER A 571 26.68 -6.49 -12.30
C SER A 571 27.67 -7.66 -12.10
N GLY A 572 28.58 -8.06 -13.00
CA GLY A 572 29.46 -9.24 -12.76
C GLY A 572 28.91 -10.56 -13.31
N GLU A 573 28.85 -11.66 -12.51
CA GLU A 573 28.26 -12.93 -13.01
C GLU A 573 27.47 -13.93 -12.12
N TYR A 574 27.44 -13.91 -10.76
CA TYR A 574 26.73 -14.99 -10.01
C TYR A 574 25.34 -14.73 -9.48
N TYR A 575 24.89 -13.48 -9.49
CA TYR A 575 23.45 -13.23 -9.40
C TYR A 575 22.94 -12.36 -10.71
N SER A 576 21.68 -12.13 -11.21
CA SER A 576 21.12 -11.12 -12.14
C SER A 576 19.94 -10.22 -11.63
N PRO A 577 19.93 -8.88 -11.87
CA PRO A 577 19.67 -7.71 -10.22
C PRO A 577 18.28 -7.29 -9.69
N ASN A 578 18.20 -6.66 -8.48
CA ASN A 578 17.05 -6.18 -7.60
C ASN A 578 16.93 -4.65 -7.45
N VAL A 579 15.70 -4.04 -7.35
CA VAL A 579 15.44 -2.59 -7.12
C VAL A 579 13.99 -2.09 -6.67
N SER A 580 13.68 -1.42 -5.52
CA SER A 580 12.31 -1.39 -4.88
C SER A 580 11.73 -0.13 -4.11
N ASN A 581 10.39 -0.04 -3.94
CA ASN A 581 9.53 0.98 -3.23
C ASN A 581 9.54 2.47 -3.66
N LEU A 582 8.36 3.17 -3.65
CA LEU A 582 8.29 4.53 -4.24
C LEU A 582 7.46 5.71 -3.73
N THR A 583 8.02 6.90 -4.07
CA THR A 583 7.80 8.19 -3.45
C THR A 583 8.57 9.37 -4.13
N ASP A 584 8.00 10.55 -4.46
CA ASP A 584 8.74 11.74 -5.04
C ASP A 584 8.99 12.89 -4.06
N VAL A 585 10.22 13.43 -3.99
CA VAL A 585 10.47 14.70 -3.29
C VAL A 585 11.07 15.73 -4.24
N ASP A 586 10.40 16.88 -4.29
CA ASP A 586 10.82 18.11 -4.95
C ASP A 586 11.30 17.95 -6.39
N GLY A 587 10.66 17.04 -7.14
CA GLY A 587 10.97 16.81 -8.54
C GLY A 587 12.28 16.05 -8.74
N THR A 588 12.58 15.16 -7.80
CA THR A 588 13.80 14.34 -7.75
C THR A 588 13.52 13.08 -6.91
N LEU A 589 13.30 11.94 -7.55
CA LEU A 589 12.44 10.82 -7.08
C LEU A 589 13.09 9.68 -6.27
N PHE A 590 12.36 8.60 -5.85
CA PHE A 590 12.83 7.63 -4.84
C PHE A 590 12.63 6.10 -5.01
N PHE A 591 13.72 5.34 -5.10
CA PHE A 591 13.91 3.88 -4.93
C PHE A 591 15.40 3.43 -5.01
N THR A 592 15.73 2.20 -4.65
CA THR A 592 17.09 1.60 -4.75
C THR A 592 17.18 0.31 -5.46
N ALA A 593 18.39 -0.03 -5.92
CA ALA A 593 18.80 -1.20 -6.69
C ALA A 593 19.88 -2.03 -5.97
N THR A 594 20.62 -2.95 -6.64
CA THR A 594 21.62 -3.79 -5.95
C THR A 594 22.98 -4.08 -6.75
N GLU A 595 24.18 -4.27 -6.11
CA GLU A 595 25.65 -4.26 -6.56
C GLU A 595 26.89 -4.83 -5.62
N ASP A 596 27.38 -6.13 -5.62
CA ASP A 596 28.62 -6.93 -5.03
C ASP A 596 29.41 -6.39 -3.84
N THR A 597 29.95 -5.19 -3.97
CA THR A 597 31.15 -4.79 -3.21
C THR A 597 30.83 -3.62 -2.31
N SER A 598 29.55 -3.28 -2.31
CA SER A 598 28.85 -2.55 -1.28
C SER A 598 27.33 -2.64 -1.58
N GLY A 599 26.50 -3.57 -1.01
CA GLY A 599 25.29 -3.67 -0.07
C GLY A 599 23.83 -3.84 -0.48
N THR A 600 22.93 -2.86 -0.22
CA THR A 600 21.53 -2.76 -0.74
C THR A 600 20.75 -1.41 -0.63
N GLU A 601 21.34 -0.26 -0.90
CA GLU A 601 21.26 0.91 -0.03
C GLU A 601 21.06 2.29 -0.77
N LEU A 602 21.89 3.38 -1.07
CA LEU A 602 21.53 4.83 -1.46
C LEU A 602 22.46 5.94 -2.14
N TRP A 603 22.04 6.49 -3.30
CA TRP A 603 22.64 7.21 -4.47
C TRP A 603 22.53 8.71 -5.04
N LYS A 604 21.66 9.66 -4.60
CA LYS A 604 21.06 10.92 -5.21
C LYS A 604 19.86 10.78 -6.30
N SER A 605 18.96 11.74 -6.71
CA SER A 605 17.98 11.68 -7.92
C SER A 605 17.96 12.75 -9.11
N ASP A 606 18.16 12.52 -10.44
CA ASP A 606 17.88 13.57 -11.52
C ASP A 606 17.52 13.12 -12.94
N GLY A 607 17.76 11.86 -13.30
CA GLY A 607 17.30 11.34 -14.58
C GLY A 607 18.21 11.44 -15.79
N THR A 608 19.47 11.82 -15.62
CA THR A 608 20.45 11.95 -16.70
C THR A 608 21.51 10.85 -16.67
N GLU A 609 22.32 10.80 -17.73
CA GLU A 609 23.50 9.94 -17.75
C GLU A 609 24.68 10.46 -16.87
N ALA A 610 24.52 11.50 -16.02
CA ALA A 610 25.67 12.12 -15.34
C ALA A 610 25.45 12.94 -14.06
N GLY A 611 24.25 13.50 -13.77
CA GLY A 611 23.97 14.15 -12.47
C GLY A 611 24.05 13.18 -11.27
N THR A 612 24.27 11.93 -11.63
CA THR A 612 23.52 10.81 -11.15
C THR A 612 24.65 9.89 -10.62
N VAL A 613 24.88 9.88 -9.31
CA VAL A 613 26.15 9.43 -8.72
C VAL A 613 25.94 8.86 -7.34
N ARG A 614 26.15 9.67 -6.28
CA ARG A 614 25.99 9.20 -4.92
C ARG A 614 25.22 10.03 -3.92
N VAL A 615 24.50 9.31 -3.07
CA VAL A 615 24.49 9.54 -1.65
C VAL A 615 25.61 8.69 -1.01
N LYS A 616 25.46 7.79 -0.06
CA LYS A 616 26.61 7.42 0.81
C LYS A 616 27.22 6.05 0.52
N ASP A 617 28.12 5.56 1.36
CA ASP A 617 28.31 4.16 1.68
C ASP A 617 28.19 3.91 3.15
N ILE A 618 27.26 3.03 3.58
CA ILE A 618 26.84 3.03 4.97
C ILE A 618 26.89 1.71 5.73
N TRP A 619 26.41 0.57 5.24
CA TRP A 619 27.05 -0.67 5.70
C TRP A 619 27.69 -1.34 4.53
N PRO A 620 29.02 -1.14 4.26
CA PRO A 620 29.98 -1.79 3.27
C PRO A 620 30.98 -2.99 3.52
N GLY A 621 31.39 -3.69 2.40
CA GLY A 621 32.32 -4.88 2.24
C GLY A 621 32.02 -6.00 1.14
N SER A 622 31.30 -7.14 1.42
CA SER A 622 30.89 -8.36 0.60
C SER A 622 29.43 -9.14 0.63
N GLN A 623 28.39 -9.15 1.52
CA GLN A 623 27.07 -9.97 1.45
C GLN A 623 25.73 -9.38 0.89
N GLY A 624 25.06 -8.50 1.64
CA GLY A 624 23.74 -7.95 1.38
C GLY A 624 23.44 -6.83 2.39
N SER A 625 22.21 -6.33 2.44
CA SER A 625 21.80 -5.32 3.42
C SER A 625 20.30 -5.25 3.68
N GLU A 626 19.38 -4.98 2.73
CA GLU A 626 17.97 -5.37 2.95
C GLU A 626 16.71 -4.44 2.79
N PRO A 627 16.72 -3.17 2.30
CA PRO A 627 16.23 -2.09 3.16
C PRO A 627 15.03 -1.17 2.64
N GLN A 628 13.98 -0.83 3.42
CA GLN A 628 12.54 -1.04 3.09
C GLN A 628 11.64 0.25 2.89
N GLN A 629 10.28 0.20 3.03
CA GLN A 629 9.16 1.03 2.39
C GLN A 629 8.95 2.58 2.66
N LEU A 630 8.56 3.44 1.66
CA LEU A 630 8.92 4.90 1.50
C LEU A 630 7.81 6.00 1.42
N VAL A 631 8.13 7.26 1.79
CA VAL A 631 7.23 8.46 1.91
C VAL A 631 7.93 9.83 1.72
N ALA A 632 7.31 10.79 1.04
CA ALA A 632 7.97 11.99 0.51
C ALA A 632 7.55 13.26 1.23
N VAL A 633 8.49 14.11 1.65
CA VAL A 633 8.11 15.21 2.53
C VAL A 633 9.17 16.32 2.63
N GLY A 634 8.71 17.56 2.89
CA GLY A 634 9.56 18.67 3.36
C GLY A 634 10.78 19.05 2.50
N GLY A 635 10.83 18.64 1.22
CA GLY A 635 11.99 18.83 0.35
C GLY A 635 13.22 17.99 0.73
N THR A 636 13.04 16.89 1.46
CA THR A 636 14.12 16.11 2.09
C THR A 636 13.72 14.60 2.28
N LEU A 637 14.49 13.70 2.96
CA LEU A 637 14.27 12.22 3.16
C LEU A 637 14.67 11.48 4.51
N TYR A 638 13.89 11.33 5.62
CA TYR A 638 14.30 10.49 6.83
C TYR A 638 13.86 9.00 6.73
N PHE A 639 14.46 7.97 7.41
CA PHE A 639 14.00 6.57 7.16
C PHE A 639 14.24 5.25 7.95
N ARG A 640 15.43 4.63 8.07
CA ARG A 640 15.71 3.31 8.78
C ARG A 640 17.16 2.89 8.62
N ALA A 641 17.95 2.69 9.68
CA ALA A 641 19.26 2.05 9.58
C ALA A 641 19.86 1.28 10.75
N GLN A 642 20.86 0.45 10.44
CA GLN A 642 21.90 -0.03 11.36
C GLN A 642 23.26 -0.04 10.59
N ASP A 643 24.47 0.28 11.10
CA ASP A 643 25.83 -0.21 10.63
C ASP A 643 26.30 -1.36 11.52
N ALA A 644 27.55 -1.27 11.96
CA ALA A 644 28.25 -1.95 13.01
C ALA A 644 28.12 -1.54 14.47
N LEU A 645 27.73 -0.31 14.83
CA LEU A 645 28.01 0.24 16.16
C LEU A 645 26.75 0.34 17.06
N HIS A 646 25.56 0.60 16.52
CA HIS A 646 24.40 1.23 17.21
C HIS A 646 22.86 0.86 16.94
N GLY A 647 22.30 -0.37 16.83
CA GLY A 647 20.91 -0.81 16.44
C GLY A 647 20.35 -0.67 15.02
N LEU A 648 19.43 -1.54 14.53
CA LEU A 648 18.40 -1.09 13.56
C LEU A 648 17.51 -0.07 14.21
N GLU A 649 18.00 1.15 14.20
CA GLU A 649 17.22 2.34 14.32
C GLU A 649 17.09 2.95 12.91
N LEU A 650 17.37 4.22 12.74
CA LEU A 650 16.51 5.06 11.94
C LEU A 650 17.08 6.45 11.79
N TRP A 651 17.23 6.97 10.51
CA TRP A 651 19.12 8.73 9.14
C TRP A 651 18.83 10.08 8.25
N LYS A 652 19.80 11.00 8.11
CA LYS A 652 19.71 12.42 7.71
C LYS A 652 20.90 12.63 6.69
N SER A 653 21.14 13.18 5.46
CA SER A 653 20.83 13.87 4.13
C SER A 653 19.85 14.93 3.57
N ASP A 654 20.41 15.90 2.88
CA ASP A 654 19.73 16.67 1.86
C ASP A 654 19.92 16.04 0.47
N GLY A 655 20.99 15.29 0.27
CA GLY A 655 21.46 14.68 -0.97
C GLY A 655 22.98 14.80 -1.18
N THR A 656 23.73 15.23 -0.16
CA THR A 656 25.13 15.67 -0.23
C THR A 656 25.92 15.27 1.02
N GLU A 657 27.26 15.14 0.98
CA GLU A 657 28.15 14.57 2.04
C GLU A 657 28.24 15.37 3.36
N ALA A 658 27.24 16.19 3.72
CA ALA A 658 27.33 17.04 4.91
C ALA A 658 26.03 17.61 5.52
N GLY A 659 24.90 17.69 4.81
CA GLY A 659 23.62 18.21 5.34
C GLY A 659 22.94 17.33 6.42
N THR A 660 23.71 16.62 7.25
CA THR A 660 23.53 15.16 7.38
C THR A 660 24.01 14.58 8.71
N ARG A 661 23.41 13.44 9.12
CA ARG A 661 23.38 12.90 10.50
C ARG A 661 22.33 11.81 10.78
N LEU A 662 22.08 11.68 12.07
CA LEU A 662 21.24 10.76 12.80
C LEU A 662 19.84 11.29 13.00
N VAL A 663 18.98 10.45 13.57
CA VAL A 663 17.80 10.77 14.36
C VAL A 663 18.15 10.64 15.89
N ALA A 664 18.35 9.53 16.59
CA ALA A 664 18.90 9.42 17.92
C ALA A 664 19.41 8.02 18.17
N ASP A 665 20.09 7.93 19.31
CA ASP A 665 20.11 6.80 20.24
C ASP A 665 18.72 6.51 20.67
N LEU A 666 18.35 5.23 20.79
CA LEU A 666 17.30 4.93 21.75
C LEU A 666 17.63 4.04 22.91
N ARG A 667 18.49 3.05 22.84
CA ARG A 667 19.09 2.37 24.01
C ARG A 667 20.59 2.46 23.83
N PRO A 668 21.45 2.31 24.87
CA PRO A 668 22.92 2.13 24.74
C PRO A 668 23.55 0.70 24.56
N GLY A 669 24.54 0.50 23.65
CA GLY A 669 25.30 -0.70 23.17
C GLY A 669 25.49 -1.15 21.64
N GLY A 670 25.22 -2.39 21.21
CA GLY A 670 24.67 -2.85 19.90
C GLY A 670 23.39 -3.74 19.96
N ALA A 671 22.18 -3.15 19.82
CA ALA A 671 20.90 -3.87 19.70
C ALA A 671 19.97 -3.23 18.67
N SER A 672 19.37 -4.05 17.81
CA SER A 672 18.34 -3.61 16.92
C SER A 672 17.16 -3.18 17.67
N SER A 673 16.58 -2.17 17.09
CA SER A 673 15.52 -1.47 17.71
C SER A 673 14.22 -1.65 16.85
N TRP A 674 14.33 -2.13 15.57
CA TRP A 674 13.32 -2.74 14.62
C TRP A 674 12.33 -1.93 13.67
N PRO A 675 12.66 -0.74 13.13
CA PRO A 675 11.79 0.36 12.61
C PRO A 675 10.46 0.03 11.81
N PHE A 676 9.21 0.54 12.09
CA PHE A 676 7.89 0.12 11.42
C PHE A 676 6.61 1.04 11.44
N ASN A 677 5.70 1.33 10.42
CA ASN A 677 5.67 1.59 8.91
C ASN A 677 5.01 2.94 8.42
N LEU A 678 5.20 3.45 7.16
CA LEU A 678 5.38 4.88 6.66
C LEU A 678 4.18 5.79 6.22
N THR A 679 4.10 7.11 6.54
CA THR A 679 2.77 7.81 6.73
C THR A 679 2.62 9.38 6.66
N VAL A 680 2.60 10.13 5.53
CA VAL A 680 2.82 11.63 5.55
C VAL A 680 1.88 12.44 6.47
N MET A 681 2.31 13.48 7.20
CA MET A 681 1.35 14.57 7.55
C MET A 681 1.90 15.98 7.73
N ASN A 682 1.19 16.95 7.17
CA ASN A 682 1.40 18.40 7.35
C ASN A 682 2.88 18.87 7.21
N GLY A 683 3.69 18.12 6.45
CA GLY A 683 5.12 18.36 6.21
C GLY A 683 6.10 17.52 7.06
N THR A 684 5.62 16.47 7.72
CA THR A 684 6.23 15.97 8.95
C THR A 684 5.71 14.58 9.39
N LEU A 685 6.58 13.78 10.07
CA LEU A 685 6.78 12.35 10.45
C LEU A 685 6.52 11.76 11.92
N TYR A 686 5.54 10.85 12.27
CA TYR A 686 5.19 10.14 13.56
C TYR A 686 5.56 8.64 13.34
N PHE A 687 5.77 7.78 14.39
CA PHE A 687 6.58 6.55 14.22
C PHE A 687 6.22 5.24 15.11
N THR A 688 6.93 4.07 15.32
CA THR A 688 6.83 3.07 16.50
C THR A 688 8.09 2.24 16.94
N ALA A 689 8.86 2.34 18.12
CA ALA A 689 10.29 1.91 18.67
C ALA A 689 10.90 0.88 19.88
N ASP A 690 11.44 0.90 21.21
CA ASP A 690 11.46 1.44 22.69
C ASP A 690 12.49 2.18 23.70
N THR A 691 13.65 1.73 24.26
CA THR A 691 14.77 2.37 25.10
C THR A 691 15.50 1.34 25.96
N GLU A 692 16.40 1.82 26.81
CA GLU A 692 16.85 1.14 28.01
C GLU A 692 16.06 1.66 29.24
N GLU A 693 14.86 1.12 29.57
CA GLU A 693 14.18 1.48 30.84
C GLU A 693 14.36 0.31 31.79
N ALA A 694 15.06 0.57 32.90
CA ALA A 694 15.48 -0.46 33.85
C ALA A 694 16.30 -1.63 33.23
N GLY A 695 16.93 -1.44 32.06
CA GLY A 695 17.64 -2.49 31.33
C GLY A 695 16.72 -3.50 30.65
N MET A 696 15.41 -3.26 30.69
CA MET A 696 14.44 -3.97 29.88
C MET A 696 14.04 -3.11 28.68
N PRO A 697 13.66 -3.78 27.60
CA PRO A 697 12.93 -3.12 26.56
C PRO A 697 11.50 -2.81 27.06
N VAL A 698 11.00 -1.58 26.89
CA VAL A 698 9.74 -1.07 27.48
C VAL A 698 8.95 0.05 26.65
N PRO A 699 8.23 -0.08 25.49
CA PRO A 699 7.32 0.86 24.73
C PRO A 699 7.04 2.38 24.95
N ALA A 700 6.55 3.13 23.92
CA ALA A 700 6.65 4.61 23.61
C ALA A 700 6.30 5.19 22.16
N LEU A 701 5.24 6.02 21.95
CA LEU A 701 4.89 6.68 20.63
C LEU A 701 5.28 8.19 20.54
N TRP A 702 5.38 8.92 19.40
CA TRP A 702 6.15 10.21 19.41
C TRP A 702 6.23 11.16 18.12
N LYS A 703 6.81 12.41 18.20
CA LYS A 703 7.09 13.43 17.08
C LYS A 703 8.36 14.40 17.06
N LEU A 704 8.68 15.15 15.99
CA LEU A 704 9.70 16.27 15.96
C LEU A 704 9.42 17.25 14.83
N ASP A 705 9.28 18.56 15.02
CA ASP A 705 9.18 19.50 13.89
C ASP A 705 10.17 19.29 12.71
N ALA A 706 9.70 19.43 11.46
CA ALA A 706 10.45 19.23 10.20
C ALA A 706 11.80 19.96 10.12
N ALA A 707 11.96 21.01 10.91
CA ALA A 707 13.22 21.69 11.16
C ALA A 707 14.40 20.76 11.57
N GLY A 708 14.17 19.51 11.98
CA GLY A 708 15.23 18.52 12.22
C GLY A 708 16.04 18.74 13.50
N GLY A 709 15.33 19.20 14.55
CA GLY A 709 15.77 19.34 15.95
C GLY A 709 15.82 18.00 16.73
N PRO A 710 15.31 17.94 18.00
CA PRO A 710 15.28 16.76 18.87
C PRO A 710 13.91 16.06 19.05
N PRO A 711 13.84 14.89 19.72
CA PRO A 711 12.65 14.07 19.74
C PRO A 711 11.85 14.18 21.07
N THR A 712 10.66 14.76 21.01
CA THR A 712 9.76 15.00 22.16
C THR A 712 8.85 13.83 22.62
N ARG A 713 9.16 13.04 23.68
CA ARG A 713 8.23 12.05 24.31
C ARG A 713 6.88 12.73 24.68
N ILE A 714 5.73 12.13 24.32
CA ILE A 714 4.34 12.70 24.40
C ILE A 714 3.49 12.08 25.57
N THR A 715 2.16 11.69 25.51
CA THR A 715 1.17 11.57 26.69
C THR A 715 0.57 10.13 27.16
N VAL A 716 0.43 9.74 28.48
CA VAL A 716 0.18 8.35 29.17
C VAL A 716 -0.89 8.08 30.27
N SER A 717 -1.63 6.97 30.16
CA SER A 717 -2.36 6.26 31.25
C SER A 717 -2.63 4.72 31.11
N SER A 718 -2.84 4.12 29.91
CA SER A 718 -3.34 2.72 29.76
C SER A 718 -2.42 1.67 30.33
N PRO A 719 -2.95 0.53 30.81
CA PRO A 719 -2.14 -0.53 31.39
C PRO A 719 -1.49 -1.39 30.31
N LEU A 720 -2.14 -1.56 29.18
CA LEU A 720 -1.88 -2.71 28.34
C LEU A 720 -0.73 -2.41 27.42
N ALA A 721 -0.81 -1.33 26.65
CA ALA A 721 0.13 -0.20 26.61
C ALA A 721 1.51 -0.23 27.26
N GLN A 722 1.61 -0.84 28.44
CA GLN A 722 2.81 -1.00 29.25
C GLN A 722 3.51 -2.35 29.03
N TYR A 723 3.03 -3.03 28.03
CA TYR A 723 3.51 -4.13 27.20
C TYR A 723 3.20 -3.65 25.75
N TYR A 724 2.06 -3.02 25.66
CA TYR A 724 1.33 -2.78 24.49
C TYR A 724 1.98 -2.02 23.30
N ALA A 725 1.86 -2.40 22.00
CA ALA A 725 2.08 -1.52 20.81
C ALA A 725 1.77 -2.12 19.42
N ALA A 726 1.79 -1.40 18.28
CA ALA A 726 2.74 -0.42 17.74
C ALA A 726 2.59 -0.17 16.20
N GLN A 727 1.57 -0.71 15.61
CA GLN A 727 1.56 -1.19 14.24
C GLN A 727 0.94 -0.13 13.32
N GLU A 728 0.53 -0.43 12.10
CA GLU A 728 -0.39 0.20 11.14
C GLU A 728 -0.69 1.73 10.95
N LEU A 729 -0.08 2.61 11.74
CA LEU A 729 0.07 4.08 11.70
C LEU A 729 -0.60 4.87 10.50
N THR A 730 -1.72 5.62 10.66
CA THR A 730 -2.58 6.08 9.51
C THR A 730 -3.74 7.12 9.69
N ALA A 731 -4.33 7.96 8.79
CA ALA A 731 -4.23 8.49 7.39
C ALA A 731 -5.11 9.73 6.87
N VAL A 732 -4.84 11.07 7.04
CA VAL A 732 -5.69 12.35 6.94
C VAL A 732 -5.08 13.70 7.51
N GLY A 733 -5.48 14.90 7.09
CA GLY A 733 -5.79 16.06 8.02
C GLY A 733 -5.03 16.30 9.37
N HIS A 734 -5.66 16.13 10.58
CA HIS A 734 -5.10 16.60 11.90
C HIS A 734 -5.23 15.73 13.19
N THR A 735 -5.86 14.54 13.20
CA THR A 735 -6.14 13.76 14.44
C THR A 735 -5.98 12.24 14.29
N LEU A 736 -4.95 11.57 14.86
CA LEU A 736 -4.86 10.11 14.70
C LEU A 736 -4.88 9.17 15.91
N PHE A 737 -4.54 7.90 15.70
CA PHE A 737 -5.38 6.68 16.15
C PHE A 737 -4.13 5.84 16.84
N PHE A 738 -4.11 4.55 17.28
CA PHE A 738 -3.02 3.54 17.58
C PHE A 738 -3.51 2.10 17.73
N ILE A 739 -2.85 1.28 18.56
CA ILE A 739 -3.16 -0.03 19.15
C ILE A 739 -2.38 -0.20 20.42
N PHE A 740 -2.83 -1.15 21.23
CA PHE A 740 -1.96 -1.98 22.04
C PHE A 740 -2.57 -3.40 22.31
N ASP A 741 -3.23 -4.08 21.34
CA ASP A 741 -4.21 -5.19 21.58
C ASP A 741 -3.69 -6.63 21.56
N ASP A 742 -4.40 -7.75 21.89
CA ASP A 742 -5.28 -8.12 23.02
C ASP A 742 -5.25 -9.71 23.32
N TRP A 743 -5.28 -10.82 22.56
CA TRP A 743 -5.65 -12.25 23.04
C TRP A 743 -6.90 -12.63 23.99
N VAL A 744 -7.25 -12.08 25.20
CA VAL A 744 -8.60 -12.21 25.99
C VAL A 744 -10.06 -11.43 25.89
N ALA A 745 -10.69 -10.16 25.80
CA ALA A 745 -10.84 -8.59 25.91
C ALA A 745 -9.91 -7.23 25.66
N PRO A 746 -9.73 -6.43 24.50
CA PRO A 746 -9.13 -5.02 24.35
C PRO A 746 -10.10 -3.78 24.27
N GLU A 747 -9.72 -2.59 23.69
CA GLU A 747 -10.57 -1.51 23.02
C GLU A 747 -9.87 -0.39 22.06
N LEU A 748 -10.42 0.48 21.13
CA LEU A 748 -9.82 1.59 20.18
C LEU A 748 -8.89 2.87 20.69
N TRP A 749 -8.74 4.20 20.27
CA TRP A 749 -8.54 5.44 21.21
C TRP A 749 -8.79 7.05 20.72
N LYS A 750 -8.19 7.85 19.72
CA LYS A 750 -8.11 9.41 19.33
C LYS A 750 -7.14 10.58 19.85
N TYR A 751 -6.04 10.99 19.21
CA TYR A 751 -5.26 12.21 19.60
C TYR A 751 -5.24 13.26 18.50
N ASP A 752 -5.08 14.52 18.90
CA ASP A 752 -5.13 15.70 18.03
C ASP A 752 -3.79 16.46 18.06
N SER A 753 -3.18 16.63 16.87
CA SER A 753 -1.91 17.36 16.64
C SER A 753 -1.95 18.78 17.21
N LEU A 754 -3.11 19.42 17.11
CA LEU A 754 -3.36 20.80 17.51
C LEU A 754 -3.46 20.93 19.04
N THR A 755 -3.72 19.83 19.75
CA THR A 755 -3.79 19.78 21.23
C THR A 755 -2.51 19.26 21.88
N GLY A 756 -1.84 18.28 21.25
CA GLY A 756 -0.80 17.52 21.92
C GLY A 756 -1.32 16.44 22.88
N GLU A 757 -2.62 16.08 22.84
CA GLU A 757 -3.28 15.20 23.82
C GLU A 757 -3.97 13.96 23.23
N ALA A 758 -3.94 12.87 24.01
CA ALA A 758 -4.67 11.63 23.82
C ALA A 758 -5.69 11.37 24.96
N SER A 759 -6.89 10.91 24.59
CA SER A 759 -8.17 11.16 25.30
C SER A 759 -9.30 10.09 25.17
N ARG A 760 -9.71 9.37 26.25
CA ARG A 760 -10.89 8.42 26.23
C ARG A 760 -12.17 9.19 26.03
N VAL A 761 -13.19 8.52 25.50
CA VAL A 761 -14.63 8.63 25.86
C VAL A 761 -15.32 7.53 25.01
N THR A 762 -15.53 6.33 25.60
CA THR A 762 -15.81 5.01 24.92
C THR A 762 -15.97 3.81 25.93
N LEU A 763 -16.97 2.88 25.87
CA LEU A 763 -17.10 1.66 26.75
C LEU A 763 -18.01 0.50 26.19
N THR A 764 -17.54 -0.77 26.12
CA THR A 764 -18.26 -2.09 25.88
C THR A 764 -17.37 -3.38 26.03
N SER A 765 -16.79 -4.03 24.98
CA SER A 765 -15.83 -5.20 25.00
C SER A 765 -15.17 -5.53 23.64
N PHE A 766 -13.84 -5.70 23.42
CA PHE A 766 -13.16 -5.85 22.07
C PHE A 766 -12.50 -7.25 21.73
N SER A 767 -12.15 -7.63 20.45
CA SER A 767 -11.25 -8.81 20.10
C SER A 767 -10.62 -9.12 18.71
N GLU A 768 -10.93 -8.57 17.53
CA GLU A 768 -10.57 -9.22 16.26
C GLU A 768 -9.88 -8.39 15.09
N LEU A 769 -8.50 -8.37 14.87
CA LEU A 769 -7.78 -7.38 13.95
C LEU A 769 -6.21 -7.24 13.59
N PHE A 770 -5.84 -7.27 12.29
CA PHE A 770 -4.77 -6.52 11.52
C PHE A 770 -5.16 -5.27 10.57
N TRP A 771 -5.14 -5.37 9.20
CA TRP A 771 -4.66 -4.41 8.12
C TRP A 771 -5.55 -3.25 7.52
N LEU A 772 -5.05 -2.02 7.14
CA LEU A 772 -5.25 0.72 8.05
C LEU A 772 -4.72 2.06 7.29
N THR A 773 -5.61 2.93 6.75
CA THR A 773 -5.53 4.31 6.14
C THR A 773 -7.06 4.83 6.03
N ALA A 774 -7.62 6.09 5.93
CA ALA A 774 -9.10 6.47 6.14
C ALA A 774 -10.49 7.06 5.34
N VAL A 775 -11.07 7.65 4.19
CA VAL A 775 -10.89 8.27 2.78
C VAL A 775 -11.16 9.80 2.31
N GLY A 776 -10.49 10.85 2.87
CA GLY A 776 -10.61 12.36 3.15
C GLY A 776 -10.22 12.88 4.59
N ASP A 777 -10.97 12.71 5.72
CA ASP A 777 -10.63 13.21 7.07
C ASP A 777 -10.94 12.48 8.47
N GLU A 778 -11.19 11.16 8.75
CA GLU A 778 -11.00 10.37 10.08
C GLU A 778 -11.13 8.77 9.92
N ALA A 779 -10.71 7.78 10.81
CA ALA A 779 -10.45 6.27 10.63
C ALA A 779 -11.19 5.09 11.42
N CYS A 780 -10.84 3.77 11.17
CA CYS A 780 -11.64 2.47 11.26
C CYS A 780 -10.96 1.08 10.92
N PHE A 781 -11.62 -0.13 10.95
CA PHE A 781 -11.02 -1.51 11.07
C PHE A 781 -11.98 -2.80 11.23
N LEU A 782 -11.79 -4.07 10.76
CA LEU A 782 -12.43 -5.37 11.25
C LEU A 782 -12.53 -5.50 12.83
N GLY A 783 -13.38 -6.35 13.47
CA GLY A 783 -13.42 -6.47 14.98
C GLY A 783 -14.69 -6.84 15.82
N ARG A 784 -15.12 -8.10 15.93
CA ARG A 784 -15.63 -8.82 17.14
C ARG A 784 -17.05 -8.69 17.82
N THR A 785 -17.81 -7.58 17.93
CA THR A 785 -19.17 -7.62 18.60
C THR A 785 -20.10 -8.79 18.23
N ALA A 786 -20.14 -9.84 19.07
CA ALA A 786 -20.93 -11.08 18.90
C ALA A 786 -22.47 -10.89 18.82
N GLN A 787 -22.93 -9.65 18.74
CA GLN A 787 -24.26 -9.24 18.33
C GLN A 787 -24.45 -9.21 16.82
N HIS A 788 -23.50 -8.68 16.03
CA HIS A 788 -23.92 -7.86 14.88
C HIS A 788 -23.66 -8.38 13.47
N GLY A 789 -22.80 -9.35 13.30
CA GLY A 789 -22.39 -9.91 12.03
C GLY A 789 -20.91 -10.15 12.14
N ARG A 790 -20.05 -10.17 11.13
CA ARG A 790 -18.61 -9.97 11.45
C ARG A 790 -18.37 -8.54 11.05
N GLU A 791 -18.82 -7.63 11.91
CA GLU A 791 -18.97 -6.21 11.58
C GLU A 791 -17.97 -5.15 12.02
N LEU A 792 -18.08 -4.03 11.28
CA LEU A 792 -17.53 -2.68 11.44
C LEU A 792 -18.85 -1.77 11.56
N TRP A 793 -19.40 -0.73 12.28
CA TRP A 793 -19.36 0.27 13.44
C TRP A 793 -18.32 1.45 13.54
N CYS A 794 -18.25 2.58 12.75
CA CYS A 794 -17.38 3.79 13.05
C CYS A 794 -18.00 5.38 12.98
N SER A 795 -17.60 6.49 13.65
CA SER A 795 -18.07 7.96 13.79
C SER A 795 -17.40 9.30 13.23
N ASP A 796 -17.95 10.47 13.59
CA ASP A 796 -17.41 11.84 13.34
C ASP A 796 -17.09 12.69 14.62
N GLY A 797 -15.81 13.11 14.82
CA GLY A 797 -15.21 13.88 15.93
C GLY A 797 -14.86 13.21 17.29
N THR A 798 -15.77 12.42 17.86
CA THR A 798 -16.16 12.39 19.26
C THR A 798 -17.11 11.22 19.59
N GLU A 799 -17.41 10.94 20.88
CA GLU A 799 -18.29 9.82 21.32
C GLU A 799 -19.79 10.01 20.97
N ALA A 800 -20.09 10.35 19.72
CA ALA A 800 -21.42 10.59 19.18
C ALA A 800 -21.68 9.96 17.80
N GLY A 801 -20.68 9.71 16.94
CA GLY A 801 -20.94 9.03 15.67
C GLY A 801 -21.08 7.50 15.75
N THR A 802 -21.54 6.87 16.85
CA THR A 802 -21.87 5.41 16.90
C THR A 802 -23.24 5.18 16.49
N ARG A 803 -23.29 4.35 15.50
CA ARG A 803 -24.42 4.08 14.65
C ARG A 803 -24.17 2.61 14.23
N LEU A 804 -25.05 1.96 13.49
CA LEU A 804 -24.77 0.67 12.82
C LEU A 804 -25.98 0.16 12.00
N VAL A 805 -26.88 1.02 11.53
CA VAL A 805 -28.31 0.68 11.27
C VAL A 805 -28.62 -0.31 10.10
N LYS A 806 -27.67 -1.13 9.67
CA LYS A 806 -27.67 -2.02 8.51
C LYS A 806 -26.61 -3.17 8.57
N ASP A 807 -27.00 -4.48 8.53
CA ASP A 807 -26.45 -5.81 8.97
C ASP A 807 -26.34 -6.95 7.88
N ILE A 808 -25.41 -7.94 7.82
CA ILE A 808 -25.20 -8.75 6.53
C ILE A 808 -25.72 -10.22 6.26
N LEU A 809 -26.14 -11.02 7.24
CA LEU A 809 -26.57 -12.46 7.14
C LEU A 809 -27.18 -12.88 8.48
N PRO A 810 -28.06 -12.02 8.97
CA PRO A 810 -27.88 -11.30 10.20
C PRO A 810 -28.08 -12.24 11.41
N GLY A 811 -27.01 -12.75 12.02
CA GLY A 811 -27.08 -13.52 13.27
C GLY A 811 -26.50 -14.94 13.22
N SER A 812 -25.46 -15.16 14.03
CA SER A 812 -24.71 -16.42 14.23
C SER A 812 -24.05 -17.05 12.99
N GLY A 813 -23.76 -16.25 11.95
CA GLY A 813 -23.27 -16.70 10.64
C GLY A 813 -21.95 -16.14 10.11
N ASP A 814 -21.09 -15.51 10.91
CA ASP A 814 -19.72 -14.97 10.65
C ASP A 814 -19.14 -13.59 9.99
N GLY A 815 -19.69 -12.47 9.26
CA GLY A 815 -19.47 -11.58 7.90
C GLY A 815 -18.98 -11.79 6.21
N MET A 816 -17.85 -12.27 5.40
CA MET A 816 -16.51 -13.21 5.27
C MET A 816 -15.25 -13.01 4.29
N GLU A 817 -14.01 -13.34 4.75
CA GLU A 817 -12.81 -13.80 3.94
C GLU A 817 -11.60 -12.87 3.61
N PHE A 818 -11.13 -12.05 4.55
CA PHE A 818 -9.68 -12.04 4.85
C PHE A 818 -8.65 -11.41 3.87
N ALA A 819 -8.78 -10.16 3.40
CA ALA A 819 -7.68 -9.51 2.63
C ALA A 819 -7.49 -7.98 2.88
N PRO A 820 -6.35 -7.37 2.47
CA PRO A 820 -6.01 -5.96 2.75
C PRO A 820 -6.09 -5.01 1.54
N PRO A 821 -6.98 -3.99 1.54
CA PRO A 821 -7.00 -2.87 0.60
C PRO A 821 -5.86 -1.83 0.55
N LEU A 822 -6.14 -0.71 -0.13
CA LEU A 822 -5.20 0.35 -0.51
C LEU A 822 -5.45 1.82 -0.08
N GLY A 823 -4.35 2.60 -0.12
CA GLY A 823 -4.10 4.06 0.02
C GLY A 823 -4.50 5.13 -1.07
N LEU A 824 -5.44 6.06 -0.84
CA LEU A 824 -6.08 7.02 -1.79
C LEU A 824 -6.52 8.47 -1.38
N GLU A 825 -6.56 9.49 -2.28
CA GLU A 825 -6.52 10.95 -1.91
C GLU A 825 -7.62 12.04 -2.30
N GLU A 826 -8.76 11.74 -2.90
CA GLU A 826 -9.94 12.66 -3.12
C GLU A 826 -11.40 12.25 -2.65
N GLY A 827 -11.86 10.97 -2.50
CA GLY A 827 -12.95 10.56 -1.57
C GLY A 827 -13.49 9.09 -1.24
N LEU A 828 -12.96 7.90 -1.66
CA LEU A 828 -13.69 6.64 -2.01
C LEU A 828 -13.05 5.23 -1.48
N VAL A 829 -13.71 4.04 -1.24
CA VAL A 829 -13.38 2.92 -0.20
C VAL A 829 -14.07 1.49 -0.26
N PHE A 830 -13.46 0.26 -0.05
CA PHE A 830 -13.97 -1.19 -0.22
C PHE A 830 -13.91 -2.28 0.95
N PHE A 831 -14.03 -3.63 0.65
CA PHE A 831 -14.61 -4.78 1.48
C PHE A 831 -14.59 -6.24 0.85
N ARG A 832 -14.13 -7.43 1.47
CA ARG A 832 -14.47 -8.96 1.30
C ARG A 832 -15.50 -9.69 2.20
N ALA A 833 -16.32 -10.68 1.69
CA ALA A 833 -17.42 -11.38 2.43
C ALA A 833 -17.95 -12.81 2.06
N SER A 834 -18.71 -13.38 3.00
CA SER A 834 -19.82 -14.32 2.90
C SER A 834 -21.10 -13.79 3.55
N ASP A 835 -21.62 -12.65 3.08
CA ASP A 835 -23.08 -12.40 3.18
C ASP A 835 -23.89 -13.66 2.81
N GLY A 836 -23.39 -14.57 1.94
CA GLY A 836 -23.99 -15.87 1.72
C GLY A 836 -24.08 -16.43 0.29
N VAL A 837 -25.22 -16.28 -0.37
CA VAL A 837 -25.60 -16.93 -1.63
C VAL A 837 -24.92 -16.37 -2.91
N HIS A 838 -23.82 -15.60 -2.89
CA HIS A 838 -22.98 -15.42 -4.10
C HIS A 838 -21.45 -15.69 -4.01
N GLY A 839 -20.90 -16.24 -2.92
CA GLY A 839 -19.43 -16.47 -2.82
C GLY A 839 -18.58 -15.18 -2.74
N SER A 840 -17.29 -15.26 -2.40
CA SER A 840 -16.55 -14.08 -1.91
C SER A 840 -16.06 -13.16 -3.05
N GLU A 841 -16.97 -12.30 -3.53
CA GLU A 841 -16.92 -11.74 -4.87
C GLU A 841 -16.46 -10.24 -4.99
N PRO A 842 -17.18 -9.17 -4.54
CA PRO A 842 -16.72 -7.74 -4.40
C PRO A 842 -17.55 -6.78 -3.44
N TRP A 843 -17.20 -5.58 -2.90
CA TRP A 843 -18.21 -4.63 -2.25
C TRP A 843 -17.98 -3.10 -2.04
N VAL A 844 -19.04 -2.22 -1.95
CA VAL A 844 -19.30 -0.57 -1.98
C VAL A 844 -18.96 0.89 -0.22
N SER A 845 -18.23 1.99 0.27
CA SER A 845 -19.14 2.99 0.95
C SER A 845 -18.59 4.30 1.51
N ASP A 846 -19.34 5.40 1.34
CA ASP A 846 -19.02 6.80 1.75
C ASP A 846 -18.78 7.01 3.23
N GLY A 847 -19.21 6.18 4.14
CA GLY A 847 -20.06 5.02 4.18
C GLY A 847 -21.18 5.35 5.11
N THR A 848 -22.36 5.14 4.57
CA THR A 848 -23.64 5.38 5.21
C THR A 848 -24.65 4.41 4.64
N ALA A 849 -25.79 4.28 5.33
CA ALA A 849 -26.59 3.08 5.26
C ALA A 849 -27.39 2.86 3.95
N ALA A 850 -28.18 3.83 3.45
CA ALA A 850 -29.30 3.72 2.46
C ALA A 850 -29.26 4.11 0.88
N GLY A 851 -28.26 4.06 -0.08
CA GLY A 851 -25.59 3.16 -0.60
C GLY A 851 -24.96 2.04 -1.51
N THR A 852 -24.08 1.25 -0.93
CA THR A 852 -24.47 -0.07 -0.46
C THR A 852 -25.70 -0.67 -1.16
N ARG A 853 -25.56 -1.06 -2.44
CA ARG A 853 -26.19 -2.20 -3.18
C ARG A 853 -25.24 -2.53 -4.37
N MET A 854 -25.61 -3.36 -5.36
CA MET A 854 -24.68 -4.26 -6.05
C MET A 854 -23.80 -3.85 -7.26
N VAL A 855 -22.57 -4.38 -7.26
CA VAL A 855 -21.37 -4.41 -8.11
C VAL A 855 -20.63 -5.79 -8.19
N GLY A 856 -21.35 -6.90 -8.03
CA GLY A 856 -21.45 -7.99 -8.99
C GLY A 856 -20.67 -9.34 -8.88
N ASP A 857 -20.98 -10.38 -9.68
CA ASP A 857 -20.52 -11.81 -9.52
C ASP A 857 -19.49 -12.26 -10.61
N ILE A 858 -18.26 -12.71 -10.25
CA ILE A 858 -17.16 -13.12 -11.17
C ILE A 858 -17.26 -14.63 -11.37
N ALA A 859 -17.16 -15.36 -10.25
CA ALA A 859 -17.18 -16.80 -10.09
C ALA A 859 -18.59 -17.15 -9.66
N PRO A 860 -19.45 -17.54 -10.60
CA PRO A 860 -20.88 -17.48 -10.36
C PRO A 860 -21.35 -18.06 -9.01
N GLY A 861 -22.08 -17.23 -8.28
CA GLY A 861 -22.47 -17.27 -6.87
C GLY A 861 -23.63 -18.15 -6.35
N PRO A 862 -23.47 -18.95 -5.25
CA PRO A 862 -22.30 -19.01 -4.37
C PRO A 862 -21.13 -19.83 -4.91
N GLY A 863 -20.18 -19.08 -5.47
CA GLY A 863 -18.91 -19.48 -6.03
C GLY A 863 -17.94 -18.34 -5.72
N THR A 864 -16.74 -18.69 -5.30
CA THR A 864 -15.79 -17.69 -4.81
C THR A 864 -14.62 -17.56 -5.77
N SER A 865 -14.47 -16.38 -6.33
CA SER A 865 -13.41 -15.94 -7.24
C SER A 865 -12.12 -15.60 -6.50
N THR A 866 -12.19 -15.47 -5.18
CA THR A 866 -11.06 -15.21 -4.26
C THR A 866 -10.22 -13.92 -4.43
N PRO A 867 -10.69 -12.78 -5.01
CA PRO A 867 -9.85 -11.64 -5.35
C PRO A 867 -8.90 -11.07 -4.28
N GLY A 868 -7.89 -10.35 -4.77
CA GLY A 868 -6.75 -9.90 -3.99
C GLY A 868 -6.06 -8.57 -4.40
N LEU A 869 -5.29 -8.07 -3.42
CA LEU A 869 -4.13 -7.17 -3.43
C LEU A 869 -4.26 -5.68 -3.85
N PHE A 870 -5.44 -5.19 -4.21
CA PHE A 870 -5.73 -3.88 -4.78
C PHE A 870 -4.87 -2.61 -4.40
N THR A 871 -4.54 -1.73 -5.38
CA THR A 871 -3.54 -0.59 -5.36
C THR A 871 -3.97 0.64 -6.22
N ARG A 872 -3.37 1.86 -6.11
CA ARG A 872 -3.70 3.10 -6.90
C ARG A 872 -2.87 3.18 -8.20
N SER A 873 -3.47 3.69 -9.28
CA SER A 873 -2.97 3.79 -10.65
C SER A 873 -3.92 4.38 -11.75
N GLY A 874 -3.63 5.54 -12.37
CA GLY A 874 -4.30 6.15 -13.53
C GLY A 874 -4.94 7.54 -13.42
N ASN A 875 -6.11 7.94 -13.87
CA ASN A 875 -7.29 7.25 -14.36
C ASN A 875 -7.15 5.76 -14.68
N ALA A 876 -7.23 4.84 -13.70
CA ALA A 876 -7.61 3.43 -13.94
C ALA A 876 -7.98 2.62 -12.73
N VAL A 877 -8.36 1.33 -12.89
CA VAL A 877 -8.35 0.21 -11.89
C VAL A 877 -8.43 -1.17 -12.54
N PHE A 878 -7.80 -2.18 -11.92
CA PHE A 878 -7.64 -3.53 -12.48
C PHE A 878 -6.91 -4.52 -11.47
N PHE A 879 -7.29 -5.83 -11.18
CA PHE A 879 -6.98 -6.74 -9.95
C PHE A 879 -6.94 -8.23 -10.16
N THR A 880 -6.43 -9.08 -9.24
CA THR A 880 -6.45 -10.57 -9.26
C THR A 880 -7.77 -11.21 -8.82
N ALA A 881 -8.24 -12.29 -9.45
CA ALA A 881 -9.40 -13.17 -9.08
C ALA A 881 -9.60 -14.32 -10.10
N ASP A 882 -10.66 -15.14 -9.99
CA ASP A 882 -10.96 -16.28 -10.89
C ASP A 882 -12.45 -16.38 -11.24
N ASP A 883 -12.86 -16.43 -12.52
CA ASP A 883 -14.29 -16.64 -12.94
C ASP A 883 -14.77 -18.10 -12.91
N GLY A 884 -13.94 -19.01 -12.40
CA GLY A 884 -14.18 -20.45 -12.44
C GLY A 884 -14.04 -21.05 -13.84
N THR A 885 -13.52 -20.29 -14.81
CA THR A 885 -13.26 -20.76 -16.19
C THR A 885 -11.87 -20.40 -16.72
N HIS A 886 -11.20 -19.38 -16.17
CA HIS A 886 -9.83 -19.00 -16.54
C HIS A 886 -8.79 -19.25 -15.43
N GLY A 887 -9.19 -19.47 -14.18
CA GLY A 887 -8.26 -19.51 -13.05
C GLY A 887 -7.94 -18.09 -12.56
N VAL A 888 -6.96 -17.96 -11.65
CA VAL A 888 -6.54 -16.64 -11.16
C VAL A 888 -5.88 -15.83 -12.26
N GLU A 889 -6.68 -15.00 -12.92
CA GLU A 889 -6.28 -13.91 -13.81
C GLU A 889 -6.58 -12.56 -13.12
N PRO A 890 -6.35 -11.43 -13.80
CA PRO A 890 -6.92 -10.13 -13.38
C PRO A 890 -8.32 -9.60 -13.94
N TRP A 891 -8.86 -8.45 -13.47
CA TRP A 891 -10.31 -8.00 -13.57
C TRP A 891 -10.53 -6.42 -13.53
N ARG A 892 -11.74 -5.76 -13.44
CA ARG A 892 -11.92 -4.21 -13.51
C ARG A 892 -12.87 -3.35 -12.59
N LEU A 893 -12.81 -2.00 -12.48
CA LEU A 893 -13.91 -1.03 -12.08
C LEU A 893 -13.75 0.50 -12.39
N SER A 894 -14.81 1.30 -12.68
CA SER A 894 -14.60 2.75 -12.92
C SER A 894 -14.57 3.62 -11.67
N LEU A 895 -13.95 4.79 -11.84
CA LEU A 895 -14.21 6.05 -11.13
C LEU A 895 -14.67 7.19 -12.05
#